data_AF-A0A1G2CEM3-F1
#
_entry.id   AF-A0A1G2CEM3-F1
#
_cell.length_a   1.000
_cell.length_b   1.000
_cell.length_c   1.000
_cell.angle_alpha   90.00
_cell.angle_beta   90.00
_cell.angle_gamma   90.00
#
_symmetry.space_group_name_H-M   'P 1'
#
loop_
_entity.id
_entity.type
_entity.pdbx_description
1 polymer ?
#
loop_
_entity_poly.entity_id
_entity_poly.type
_entity_poly.pdbx_seq_one_letter_code
_entity_poly.pdbx_strand_id
1 'polypeptide(L)'
;MRQILLIICGVILAISLIIGLFALNQANQEQLELASRLQSRSQILAESLSESIEPSYNIRATSTMRRLIDKFTSSERLAGLGVFDNFGVAVATSKNMPVPDDDTLVATVMDSDEARGEFVRHAGSTYYVHVTPLHENGRVVGALAVAQNAAYIEESISNVWHDNLNRWFFQILIFAIAIFILIRWVFYRAIKRMVASLQAARKGHFGTDAVPGSSLFEPLAGEISKVMRSLRQARHAASEEARMRLEKIDSPWTAERLKEFIRMYLKNRPIFVVSNREPYVHTKTEDGIKWSIPAGGAVTALESVMEACGGMWIAYGGGDADRAVVDADDKIAVPPDEPKYTLKRVWLTPKEVNGYYKGVSNEALWPLCHMAHVRPLFRAEDWREYRKVNGLFAKTILREIRNIEQPIILVQDYHFALLPELIKKSRPDAQVSLFWHIPWPSAEQFSICPWRKELLQGMLGADLIGFHTQQYCNNFIDTVGKEIESRIDYEQYSIYRNEYRTLIRPFPISIAFPGGAETHEEPRESALDILGIRSRHLVLGVDRLDYTKGILERFKGIEFLLDTYPEYKGNLTMLQIAAPTRETVEKYKEYAAQVTGEAERINKKFGTKEWRPVVLEKRNYSHDELINLYQLANVCLVTSLHDGMNLVAKEFVAARSNESGVLVLSQFAGASRDLKGAILINPYSAEETSSALYAALTMSKSEQHHRMKSMRASVRDYNIYRWSAELIKTLSQLK
;
A
#
# COMPACT_ATOMS: atom_id res chain seq x y z
N MET A 1 -19.08 -2.94 -27.28
CA MET A 1 -20.48 -3.16 -27.74
C MET A 1 -20.71 -2.74 -29.18
N ARG A 2 -20.29 -1.53 -29.61
CA ARG A 2 -20.54 -1.02 -30.97
C ARG A 2 -20.04 -1.92 -32.11
N GLN A 3 -18.85 -2.49 -32.00
CA GLN A 3 -18.28 -3.41 -33.02
C GLN A 3 -18.99 -4.77 -33.08
N ILE A 4 -19.47 -5.28 -31.94
CA ILE A 4 -20.23 -6.53 -31.88
C ILE A 4 -21.59 -6.36 -32.56
N LEU A 5 -22.26 -5.22 -32.33
CA LEU A 5 -23.50 -4.87 -33.02
C LEU A 5 -23.31 -4.75 -34.54
N LEU A 6 -22.18 -4.20 -35.00
CA LEU A 6 -21.87 -4.10 -36.43
C LEU A 6 -21.70 -5.48 -37.10
N ILE A 7 -21.02 -6.42 -36.43
CA ILE A 7 -20.86 -7.78 -36.94
C ILE A 7 -22.21 -8.50 -37.02
N ILE A 8 -23.04 -8.39 -35.98
CA ILE A 8 -24.38 -8.98 -35.96
C ILE A 8 -25.25 -8.40 -37.08
N CYS A 9 -25.25 -7.07 -37.26
CA CYS A 9 -26.00 -6.42 -38.33
C CYS A 9 -25.51 -6.86 -39.71
N GLY A 10 -24.20 -6.99 -39.92
CA GLY A 10 -23.62 -7.45 -41.18
C GLY A 10 -24.06 -8.88 -41.54
N VAL A 11 -24.08 -9.80 -40.57
CA VAL A 11 -24.52 -11.18 -40.80
C VAL A 11 -26.01 -11.26 -41.12
N ILE A 12 -26.85 -10.51 -40.38
CA ILE A 12 -28.30 -10.46 -40.64
C ILE A 12 -28.58 -9.92 -42.04
N LEU A 13 -27.85 -8.88 -42.46
CA LEU A 13 -28.03 -8.24 -43.76
C LEU A 13 -27.61 -9.17 -44.92
N ALA A 14 -26.51 -9.90 -44.76
CA ALA A 14 -26.06 -10.89 -45.74
C ALA A 14 -27.04 -12.07 -45.90
N ILE A 15 -27.56 -12.60 -44.79
CA ILE A 15 -28.54 -13.70 -44.81
C ILE A 15 -29.85 -13.24 -45.44
N SER A 16 -30.32 -12.03 -45.11
CA SER A 16 -31.55 -11.46 -45.67
C SER A 16 -31.44 -11.27 -47.19
N LEU A 17 -30.27 -10.86 -47.67
CA LEU A 17 -30.02 -10.68 -49.11
C LEU A 17 -30.08 -12.00 -49.89
N ILE A 18 -29.41 -13.06 -49.38
CA ILE A 18 -29.38 -14.38 -50.04
C ILE A 18 -30.79 -14.98 -50.13
N ILE A 19 -31.54 -14.89 -49.04
CA ILE A 19 -32.88 -15.47 -48.96
C ILE A 19 -33.88 -14.70 -49.84
N GLY A 20 -33.81 -13.36 -49.86
CA GLY A 20 -34.64 -12.54 -50.75
C GLY A 20 -34.38 -12.83 -52.23
N LEU A 21 -33.11 -13.04 -52.62
CA LEU A 21 -32.74 -13.45 -53.97
C LEU A 21 -33.35 -14.81 -54.35
N PHE A 22 -33.38 -15.76 -53.41
CA PHE A 22 -33.95 -17.08 -53.64
C PHE A 22 -35.47 -17.04 -53.85
N ALA A 23 -36.21 -16.26 -53.05
CA ALA A 23 -37.66 -16.14 -53.25
C ALA A 23 -38.04 -15.39 -54.52
N LEU A 24 -37.27 -14.37 -54.91
CA LEU A 24 -37.42 -13.73 -56.22
C LEU A 24 -37.25 -14.75 -57.35
N ASN A 25 -36.22 -15.59 -57.25
CA ASN A 25 -35.97 -16.64 -58.23
C ASN A 25 -37.11 -17.68 -58.23
N GLN A 26 -37.59 -18.10 -57.07
CA GLN A 26 -38.68 -19.07 -56.94
C GLN A 26 -40.00 -18.53 -57.54
N ALA A 27 -40.39 -17.30 -57.21
CA ALA A 27 -41.59 -16.67 -57.75
C ALA A 27 -41.53 -16.55 -59.29
N ASN A 28 -40.36 -16.17 -59.82
CA ASN A 28 -40.15 -16.09 -61.27
C ASN A 28 -40.22 -17.47 -61.94
N GLN A 29 -39.63 -18.51 -61.34
CA GLN A 29 -39.69 -19.88 -61.87
C GLN A 29 -41.14 -20.40 -61.89
N GLU A 30 -41.89 -20.17 -60.82
CA GLU A 30 -43.27 -20.64 -60.71
C GLU A 30 -44.19 -19.92 -61.71
N GLN A 31 -43.99 -18.62 -61.92
CA GLN A 31 -44.71 -17.87 -62.96
C GLN A 31 -44.43 -18.42 -64.37
N LEU A 32 -43.15 -18.66 -64.70
CA LEU A 32 -42.75 -19.19 -66.00
C LEU A 32 -43.30 -20.61 -66.25
N GLU A 33 -43.27 -21.47 -65.24
CA GLU A 33 -43.76 -22.85 -65.35
C GLU A 33 -45.27 -22.89 -65.57
N LEU A 34 -46.04 -22.12 -64.77
CA LEU A 34 -47.49 -22.08 -64.90
C LEU A 34 -47.95 -21.47 -66.22
N ALA A 35 -47.27 -20.41 -66.69
CA ALA A 35 -47.56 -19.79 -67.98
C ALA A 35 -47.26 -20.72 -69.16
N SER A 36 -46.09 -21.37 -69.15
CA SER A 36 -45.69 -22.34 -70.19
C SER A 36 -46.64 -23.54 -70.25
N ARG A 37 -47.07 -24.04 -69.08
CA ARG A 37 -48.03 -25.15 -68.98
C ARG A 37 -49.41 -24.76 -69.51
N LEU A 38 -49.87 -23.54 -69.25
CA LEU A 38 -51.13 -23.02 -69.77
C LEU A 38 -51.07 -22.87 -71.30
N GLN A 39 -49.98 -22.35 -71.83
CA GLN A 39 -49.76 -22.19 -73.27
C GLN A 39 -49.76 -23.55 -73.99
N SER A 40 -48.91 -24.49 -73.56
CA SER A 40 -48.81 -25.82 -74.17
C SER A 40 -50.15 -26.56 -74.16
N ARG A 41 -50.91 -26.44 -73.06
CA ARG A 41 -52.22 -27.06 -72.94
C ARG A 41 -53.26 -26.39 -73.84
N SER A 42 -53.21 -25.07 -74.00
CA SER A 42 -54.12 -24.32 -74.88
C SER A 42 -53.90 -24.66 -76.34
N GLN A 43 -52.65 -24.83 -76.75
CA GLN A 43 -52.28 -25.28 -78.09
C GLN A 43 -52.84 -26.69 -78.38
N ILE A 44 -52.58 -27.67 -77.50
CA ILE A 44 -53.07 -29.05 -77.67
C ILE A 44 -54.60 -29.09 -77.75
N LEU A 45 -55.29 -28.26 -76.95
CA LEU A 45 -56.74 -28.17 -76.99
C LEU A 45 -57.25 -27.53 -78.29
N ALA A 46 -56.57 -26.50 -78.79
CA ALA A 46 -56.95 -25.85 -80.05
C ALA A 46 -56.74 -26.78 -81.25
N GLU A 47 -55.62 -27.49 -81.31
CA GLU A 47 -55.35 -28.50 -82.35
C GLU A 47 -56.42 -29.60 -82.34
N SER A 48 -56.70 -30.21 -81.19
CA SER A 48 -57.72 -31.27 -81.08
C SER A 48 -59.14 -30.78 -81.43
N LEU A 49 -59.48 -29.53 -81.10
CA LEU A 49 -60.78 -28.95 -81.43
C LEU A 49 -60.87 -28.53 -82.90
N SER A 50 -59.77 -28.08 -83.51
CA SER A 50 -59.72 -27.74 -84.94
C SER A 50 -60.08 -28.96 -85.81
N GLU A 51 -59.49 -30.13 -85.55
CA GLU A 51 -59.82 -31.38 -86.27
C GLU A 51 -61.30 -31.76 -86.18
N SER A 52 -61.96 -31.42 -85.07
CA SER A 52 -63.38 -31.70 -84.86
C SER A 52 -64.31 -30.65 -85.49
N ILE A 53 -63.86 -29.40 -85.60
CA ILE A 53 -64.66 -28.25 -86.04
C ILE A 53 -64.54 -28.02 -87.56
N GLU A 54 -63.36 -28.26 -88.15
CA GLU A 54 -63.09 -28.06 -89.58
C GLU A 54 -64.11 -28.73 -90.51
N PRO A 55 -64.50 -30.02 -90.33
CA PRO A 55 -65.49 -30.66 -91.22
C PRO A 55 -66.87 -29.99 -91.12
N SER A 56 -67.24 -29.52 -89.93
CA SER A 56 -68.51 -28.83 -89.69
C SER A 56 -68.51 -27.39 -90.22
N TYR A 57 -67.33 -26.76 -90.25
CA TYR A 57 -67.10 -25.44 -90.82
C TYR A 57 -67.23 -25.44 -92.34
N ASN A 58 -66.57 -26.40 -93.02
CA ASN A 58 -66.55 -26.49 -94.49
C ASN A 58 -67.94 -26.73 -95.10
N ILE A 59 -68.82 -27.48 -94.41
CA ILE A 59 -70.21 -27.74 -94.86
C ILE A 59 -71.19 -26.61 -94.45
N ARG A 60 -70.69 -25.52 -93.82
CA ARG A 60 -71.47 -24.39 -93.29
C ARG A 60 -72.59 -24.80 -92.32
N ALA A 61 -72.39 -25.87 -91.54
CA ALA A 61 -73.39 -26.40 -90.61
C ALA A 61 -73.39 -25.63 -89.27
N THR A 62 -73.88 -24.38 -89.28
CA THR A 62 -73.78 -23.43 -88.16
C THR A 62 -74.42 -23.93 -86.85
N SER A 63 -75.51 -24.70 -86.93
CA SER A 63 -76.17 -25.28 -85.75
C SER A 63 -75.35 -26.39 -85.09
N THR A 64 -74.56 -27.14 -85.87
CA THR A 64 -73.70 -28.23 -85.38
C THR A 64 -72.46 -27.65 -84.70
N MET A 65 -71.86 -26.62 -85.27
CA MET A 65 -70.72 -25.90 -84.68
C MET A 65 -71.07 -25.26 -83.33
N ARG A 66 -72.22 -24.56 -83.22
CA ARG A 66 -72.67 -24.00 -81.93
C ARG A 66 -72.85 -25.07 -80.86
N ARG A 67 -73.40 -26.24 -81.22
CA ARG A 67 -73.58 -27.35 -80.27
C ARG A 67 -72.25 -27.95 -79.80
N LEU A 68 -71.24 -28.03 -80.68
CA LEU A 68 -69.89 -28.44 -80.30
C LEU A 68 -69.23 -27.41 -79.37
N ILE A 69 -69.29 -26.12 -79.70
CA ILE A 69 -68.75 -25.03 -78.89
C ILE A 69 -69.38 -25.02 -77.48
N ASP A 70 -70.71 -25.11 -77.39
CA ASP A 70 -71.41 -25.11 -76.10
C ASP A 70 -71.05 -26.35 -75.26
N LYS A 71 -70.87 -27.52 -75.89
CA LYS A 71 -70.47 -28.76 -75.20
C LYS A 71 -69.06 -28.69 -74.60
N PHE A 72 -68.13 -28.01 -75.27
CA PHE A 72 -66.76 -27.86 -74.75
C PHE A 72 -66.62 -26.70 -73.75
N THR A 73 -67.46 -25.68 -73.88
CA THR A 73 -67.49 -24.53 -72.95
C THR A 73 -68.18 -24.89 -71.61
N SER A 74 -68.95 -25.97 -71.53
CA SER A 74 -69.57 -26.41 -70.25
C SER A 74 -68.59 -27.04 -69.24
N SER A 75 -67.30 -27.12 -69.57
CA SER A 75 -66.27 -27.56 -68.62
C SER A 75 -65.68 -26.36 -67.87
N GLU A 76 -65.55 -26.43 -66.54
CA GLU A 76 -65.10 -25.34 -65.64
C GLU A 76 -63.73 -24.70 -65.99
N ARG A 77 -63.00 -25.24 -66.97
CA ARG A 77 -61.61 -24.84 -67.29
C ARG A 77 -61.47 -24.09 -68.62
N LEU A 78 -62.49 -24.09 -69.47
CA LEU A 78 -62.51 -23.34 -70.73
C LEU A 78 -63.33 -22.07 -70.54
N ALA A 79 -62.68 -20.91 -70.67
CA ALA A 79 -63.33 -19.61 -70.49
C ALA A 79 -64.19 -19.24 -71.72
N GLY A 80 -63.77 -19.64 -72.91
CA GLY A 80 -64.55 -19.46 -74.12
C GLY A 80 -63.95 -20.10 -75.36
N LEU A 81 -64.79 -20.22 -76.39
CA LEU A 81 -64.45 -20.74 -77.71
C LEU A 81 -65.12 -19.86 -78.77
N GLY A 82 -64.37 -19.50 -79.81
CA GLY A 82 -64.86 -18.68 -80.92
C GLY A 82 -64.36 -19.18 -82.26
N VAL A 83 -65.24 -19.27 -83.25
CA VAL A 83 -64.92 -19.61 -84.63
C VAL A 83 -65.22 -18.39 -85.49
N PHE A 84 -64.22 -17.97 -86.26
CA PHE A 84 -64.22 -16.76 -87.08
C PHE A 84 -64.09 -17.11 -88.56
N ASP A 85 -64.70 -16.31 -89.42
CA ASP A 85 -64.53 -16.43 -90.87
C ASP A 85 -63.31 -15.67 -91.40
N ASN A 86 -63.08 -15.80 -92.71
CA ASN A 86 -61.99 -15.15 -93.43
C ASN A 86 -62.07 -13.61 -93.45
N PHE A 87 -63.16 -13.00 -92.96
CA PHE A 87 -63.29 -11.56 -92.74
C PHE A 87 -63.08 -11.17 -91.27
N GLY A 88 -62.74 -12.13 -90.39
CA GLY A 88 -62.59 -11.94 -88.96
C GLY A 88 -63.94 -11.88 -88.21
N VAL A 89 -65.06 -12.18 -88.87
CA VAL A 89 -66.38 -12.11 -88.26
C VAL A 89 -66.71 -13.42 -87.55
N ALA A 90 -67.21 -13.32 -86.31
CA ALA A 90 -67.59 -14.47 -85.49
C ALA A 90 -68.77 -15.26 -86.11
N VAL A 91 -68.49 -16.48 -86.58
CA VAL A 91 -69.49 -17.43 -87.11
C VAL A 91 -70.23 -18.12 -85.96
N ALA A 92 -69.49 -18.49 -84.91
CA ALA A 92 -70.04 -19.05 -83.69
C ALA A 92 -69.11 -18.77 -82.50
N THR A 93 -69.63 -18.18 -81.45
CA THR A 93 -68.88 -17.89 -80.21
C THR A 93 -69.67 -18.37 -79.00
N SER A 94 -68.96 -18.76 -77.95
CA SER A 94 -69.57 -18.98 -76.64
C SER A 94 -70.00 -17.65 -76.01
N LYS A 95 -71.02 -17.69 -75.14
CA LYS A 95 -71.66 -16.48 -74.57
C LYS A 95 -70.70 -15.48 -73.89
N ASN A 96 -69.58 -15.97 -73.35
CA ASN A 96 -68.61 -15.17 -72.58
C ASN A 96 -67.19 -15.29 -73.15
N MET A 97 -67.05 -15.42 -74.48
CA MET A 97 -65.72 -15.43 -75.09
C MET A 97 -64.97 -14.13 -74.74
N PRO A 98 -63.79 -14.19 -74.12
CA PRO A 98 -62.93 -13.02 -73.97
C PRO A 98 -62.43 -12.67 -75.38
N VAL A 99 -63.09 -11.69 -76.01
CA VAL A 99 -62.68 -11.19 -77.31
C VAL A 99 -61.57 -10.15 -77.08
N PRO A 100 -60.44 -10.24 -77.78
CA PRO A 100 -59.44 -9.17 -77.77
C PRO A 100 -60.08 -7.86 -78.25
N ASP A 101 -59.86 -6.74 -77.55
CA ASP A 101 -60.44 -5.43 -77.91
C ASP A 101 -59.90 -4.88 -79.25
N ASP A 102 -58.83 -5.46 -79.78
CA ASP A 102 -58.28 -5.24 -81.12
C ASP A 102 -58.41 -6.54 -81.93
N ASP A 103 -59.12 -6.53 -83.06
CA ASP A 103 -59.33 -7.66 -84.00
C ASP A 103 -58.04 -8.22 -84.66
N THR A 104 -56.87 -7.86 -84.13
CA THR A 104 -55.55 -8.11 -84.72
C THR A 104 -55.06 -9.54 -84.51
N LEU A 105 -55.35 -10.21 -83.38
CA LEU A 105 -54.80 -11.56 -83.12
C LEU A 105 -55.35 -12.60 -84.11
N VAL A 106 -56.66 -12.56 -84.36
CA VAL A 106 -57.32 -13.47 -85.30
C VAL A 106 -56.88 -13.16 -86.73
N ALA A 107 -56.82 -11.88 -87.12
CA ALA A 107 -56.33 -11.45 -88.43
C ALA A 107 -54.87 -11.88 -88.66
N THR A 108 -53.99 -11.68 -87.67
CA THR A 108 -52.56 -12.03 -87.76
C THR A 108 -52.37 -13.53 -87.97
N VAL A 109 -53.11 -14.37 -87.25
CA VAL A 109 -53.03 -15.84 -87.39
C VAL A 109 -53.53 -16.30 -88.76
N MET A 110 -54.58 -15.67 -89.29
CA MET A 110 -55.08 -16.00 -90.63
C MET A 110 -54.12 -15.55 -91.74
N ASP A 111 -53.46 -14.39 -91.58
CA ASP A 111 -52.49 -13.87 -92.56
C ASP A 111 -51.17 -14.64 -92.55
N SER A 112 -50.70 -15.07 -91.37
CA SER A 112 -49.41 -15.76 -91.22
C SER A 112 -49.51 -17.28 -91.39
N ASP A 113 -50.72 -17.84 -91.37
CA ASP A 113 -50.98 -19.29 -91.34
C ASP A 113 -50.23 -20.00 -90.18
N GLU A 114 -50.07 -19.31 -89.04
CA GLU A 114 -49.37 -19.84 -87.87
C GLU A 114 -50.19 -19.60 -86.60
N ALA A 115 -50.37 -20.64 -85.79
CA ALA A 115 -51.10 -20.54 -84.53
C ALA A 115 -50.36 -19.66 -83.52
N ARG A 116 -51.11 -18.77 -82.85
CA ARG A 116 -50.54 -17.81 -81.89
C ARG A 116 -51.44 -17.64 -80.69
N GLY A 117 -50.86 -17.35 -79.53
CA GLY A 117 -51.64 -17.03 -78.34
C GLY A 117 -51.05 -15.90 -77.52
N GLU A 118 -51.93 -15.20 -76.79
CA GLU A 118 -51.62 -14.00 -76.03
C GLU A 118 -52.42 -13.95 -74.71
N PHE A 119 -51.86 -13.30 -73.69
CA PHE A 119 -52.57 -13.03 -72.44
C PHE A 119 -53.40 -11.75 -72.59
N VAL A 120 -54.72 -11.89 -72.42
CA VAL A 120 -55.70 -10.80 -72.56
C VAL A 120 -56.40 -10.59 -71.22
N ARG A 121 -56.63 -9.33 -70.85
CA ARG A 121 -57.37 -8.97 -69.64
C ARG A 121 -58.81 -8.63 -70.02
N HIS A 122 -59.78 -9.33 -69.45
CA HIS A 122 -61.21 -9.11 -69.72
C HIS A 122 -62.00 -9.16 -68.41
N ALA A 123 -62.91 -8.20 -68.21
CA ALA A 123 -63.76 -8.10 -67.01
C ALA A 123 -62.99 -8.21 -65.66
N GLY A 124 -61.74 -7.74 -65.61
CA GLY A 124 -60.91 -7.73 -64.39
C GLY A 124 -60.05 -8.98 -64.15
N SER A 125 -60.22 -10.04 -64.94
CA SER A 125 -59.42 -11.27 -64.86
C SER A 125 -58.50 -11.43 -66.09
N THR A 126 -57.37 -12.11 -65.88
CA THR A 126 -56.39 -12.42 -66.94
C THR A 126 -56.74 -13.75 -67.58
N TYR A 127 -56.79 -13.81 -68.91
CA TYR A 127 -57.06 -14.99 -69.72
C TYR A 127 -55.92 -15.22 -70.72
N TYR A 128 -55.69 -16.46 -71.12
CA TYR A 128 -54.82 -16.79 -72.26
C TYR A 128 -55.69 -17.21 -73.44
N VAL A 129 -55.60 -16.49 -74.56
CA VAL A 129 -56.34 -16.76 -75.78
C VAL A 129 -55.39 -17.31 -76.82
N HIS A 130 -55.64 -18.52 -77.31
CA HIS A 130 -54.88 -19.18 -78.36
C HIS A 130 -55.73 -19.31 -79.61
N VAL A 131 -55.20 -18.88 -80.76
CA VAL A 131 -55.89 -18.86 -82.04
C VAL A 131 -55.15 -19.73 -83.05
N THR A 132 -55.88 -20.59 -83.74
CA THR A 132 -55.38 -21.54 -84.75
C THR A 132 -56.14 -21.35 -86.06
N PRO A 133 -55.47 -21.31 -87.23
CA PRO A 133 -56.15 -21.18 -88.52
C PRO A 133 -56.92 -22.47 -88.85
N LEU A 134 -58.03 -22.33 -89.58
CA LEU A 134 -58.83 -23.45 -90.10
C LEU A 134 -58.64 -23.55 -91.61
N HIS A 135 -58.45 -24.77 -92.12
CA HIS A 135 -58.13 -25.00 -93.53
C HIS A 135 -59.23 -25.70 -94.33
N GLU A 136 -59.37 -25.31 -95.59
CA GLU A 136 -60.11 -26.06 -96.60
C GLU A 136 -59.25 -26.21 -97.86
N ASN A 137 -58.95 -27.46 -98.26
CA ASN A 137 -58.10 -27.77 -99.41
C ASN A 137 -56.74 -27.04 -99.41
N GLY A 138 -56.14 -26.86 -98.22
CA GLY A 138 -54.84 -26.21 -98.05
C GLY A 138 -54.85 -24.68 -98.11
N ARG A 139 -56.03 -24.04 -98.01
CA ARG A 139 -56.16 -22.58 -97.85
C ARG A 139 -56.81 -22.25 -96.52
N VAL A 140 -56.34 -21.19 -95.87
CA VAL A 140 -56.97 -20.65 -94.65
C VAL A 140 -58.35 -20.11 -95.00
N VAL A 141 -59.38 -20.63 -94.34
CA VAL A 141 -60.78 -20.23 -94.56
C VAL A 141 -61.43 -19.59 -93.33
N GLY A 142 -60.79 -19.70 -92.16
CA GLY A 142 -61.24 -19.09 -90.91
C GLY A 142 -60.24 -19.35 -89.78
N ALA A 143 -60.66 -19.11 -88.55
CA ALA A 143 -59.83 -19.35 -87.37
C ALA A 143 -60.65 -19.83 -86.17
N LEU A 144 -60.03 -20.64 -85.31
CA LEU A 144 -60.55 -21.10 -84.03
C LEU A 144 -59.77 -20.44 -82.90
N ALA A 145 -60.45 -19.70 -82.04
CA ALA A 145 -59.90 -19.14 -80.82
C ALA A 145 -60.38 -19.92 -79.59
N VAL A 146 -59.44 -20.25 -78.71
CA VAL A 146 -59.65 -20.96 -77.44
C VAL A 146 -59.15 -20.07 -76.30
N ALA A 147 -60.02 -19.71 -75.36
CA ALA A 147 -59.66 -18.90 -74.20
C ALA A 147 -59.67 -19.71 -72.90
N GLN A 148 -58.63 -19.57 -72.08
CA GLN A 148 -58.51 -20.19 -70.75
C GLN A 148 -58.22 -19.15 -69.66
N ASN A 149 -58.70 -19.40 -68.44
CA ASN A 149 -58.49 -18.51 -67.29
C ASN A 149 -57.04 -18.62 -66.77
N ALA A 150 -56.36 -17.48 -66.62
CA ALA A 150 -54.99 -17.36 -66.11
C ALA A 150 -54.89 -16.66 -64.75
N ALA A 151 -56.02 -16.27 -64.13
CA ALA A 151 -56.02 -15.53 -62.85
C ALA A 151 -55.38 -16.31 -61.69
N TYR A 152 -55.40 -17.64 -61.73
CA TYR A 152 -54.77 -18.49 -60.72
C TYR A 152 -53.24 -18.34 -60.67
N ILE A 153 -52.60 -17.86 -61.75
CA ILE A 153 -51.14 -17.67 -61.80
C ILE A 153 -50.75 -16.51 -60.88
N GLU A 154 -51.50 -15.41 -60.91
CA GLU A 154 -51.27 -14.25 -60.04
C GLU A 154 -51.52 -14.59 -58.56
N GLU A 155 -52.56 -15.39 -58.28
CA GLU A 155 -52.86 -15.87 -56.92
C GLU A 155 -51.78 -16.80 -56.37
N SER A 156 -51.24 -17.71 -57.19
CA SER A 156 -50.13 -18.61 -56.79
C SER A 156 -48.88 -17.82 -56.40
N ILE A 157 -48.51 -16.82 -57.20
CA ILE A 157 -47.33 -15.98 -56.92
C ILE A 157 -47.50 -15.21 -55.60
N SER A 158 -48.69 -14.67 -55.34
CA SER A 158 -48.98 -13.98 -54.07
C SER A 158 -48.81 -14.91 -52.87
N ASN A 159 -49.26 -16.16 -52.97
CA ASN A 159 -49.10 -17.15 -51.90
C ASN A 159 -47.63 -17.49 -51.63
N VAL A 160 -46.81 -17.64 -52.69
CA VAL A 160 -45.36 -17.87 -52.56
C VAL A 160 -44.67 -16.75 -51.79
N TRP A 161 -45.06 -15.48 -52.04
CA TRP A 161 -44.52 -14.34 -51.29
C TRP A 161 -44.92 -14.36 -49.82
N HIS A 162 -46.19 -14.65 -49.54
CA HIS A 162 -46.71 -14.64 -48.18
C HIS A 162 -46.06 -15.73 -47.30
N ASP A 163 -45.92 -16.95 -47.84
CA ASP A 163 -45.29 -18.07 -47.13
C ASP A 163 -43.79 -17.86 -46.88
N ASN A 164 -43.09 -17.26 -47.84
CA ASN A 164 -41.67 -16.96 -47.70
C ASN A 164 -41.43 -15.85 -46.66
N LEU A 165 -42.22 -14.77 -46.67
CA LEU A 165 -42.10 -13.70 -45.67
C LEU A 165 -42.24 -14.22 -44.22
N ASN A 166 -43.21 -15.10 -43.98
CA ASN A 166 -43.42 -15.68 -42.66
C ASN A 166 -42.23 -16.56 -42.22
N ARG A 167 -41.68 -17.39 -43.11
CA ARG A 167 -40.50 -18.21 -42.81
C ARG A 167 -39.27 -17.36 -42.46
N TRP A 168 -39.09 -16.20 -43.11
CA TRP A 168 -37.95 -15.32 -42.88
C TRP A 168 -37.93 -14.72 -41.48
N PHE A 169 -39.10 -14.28 -41.00
CA PHE A 169 -39.23 -13.67 -39.68
C PHE A 169 -38.72 -14.60 -38.58
N PHE A 170 -39.11 -15.88 -38.63
CA PHE A 170 -38.70 -16.87 -37.62
C PHE A 170 -37.22 -17.24 -37.72
N GLN A 171 -36.65 -17.36 -38.92
CA GLN A 171 -35.24 -17.71 -39.09
C GLN A 171 -34.31 -16.61 -38.56
N ILE A 172 -34.60 -15.33 -38.84
CA ILE A 172 -33.80 -14.21 -38.35
C ILE A 172 -33.81 -14.16 -36.81
N LEU A 173 -34.97 -14.41 -36.19
CA LEU A 173 -35.10 -14.43 -34.74
C LEU A 173 -34.23 -15.52 -34.07
N ILE A 174 -34.21 -16.72 -34.65
CA ILE A 174 -33.40 -17.84 -34.14
C ILE A 174 -31.90 -17.54 -34.23
N PHE A 175 -31.43 -17.02 -35.37
CA PHE A 175 -30.01 -16.68 -35.55
C PHE A 175 -29.56 -15.57 -34.61
N ALA A 176 -30.39 -14.56 -34.38
CA ALA A 176 -30.08 -13.47 -33.45
C ALA A 176 -29.87 -13.99 -32.02
N ILE A 177 -30.73 -14.92 -31.56
CA ILE A 177 -30.62 -15.54 -30.23
C ILE A 177 -29.34 -16.39 -30.13
N ALA A 178 -29.04 -17.22 -31.13
CA ALA A 178 -27.86 -18.08 -31.14
C ALA A 178 -26.55 -17.26 -31.09
N ILE A 179 -26.45 -16.18 -31.86
CA ILE A 179 -25.28 -15.30 -31.89
C ILE A 179 -25.10 -14.59 -30.54
N PHE A 180 -26.19 -14.14 -29.91
CA PHE A 180 -26.14 -13.52 -28.58
C PHE A 180 -25.58 -14.47 -27.52
N ILE A 181 -26.02 -15.74 -27.52
CA ILE A 181 -25.53 -16.76 -26.59
C ILE A 181 -24.04 -17.04 -26.80
N LEU A 182 -23.60 -17.19 -28.05
CA LEU A 182 -22.20 -17.44 -28.41
C LEU A 182 -21.28 -16.33 -27.88
N ILE A 183 -21.66 -15.06 -28.11
CA ILE A 183 -20.88 -13.90 -27.67
C ILE A 183 -20.80 -13.85 -26.14
N ARG A 184 -21.92 -14.09 -25.46
CA ARG A 184 -21.99 -14.05 -23.99
C ARG A 184 -21.15 -15.13 -23.33
N TRP A 185 -21.11 -16.34 -23.89
CA TRP A 185 -20.37 -17.45 -23.27
C TRP A 185 -18.87 -17.45 -23.59
N VAL A 186 -18.49 -17.15 -24.83
CA VAL A 186 -17.09 -17.29 -25.28
C VAL A 186 -16.25 -16.05 -24.93
N PHE A 187 -16.75 -14.84 -25.21
CA PHE A 187 -15.92 -13.63 -25.12
C PHE A 187 -15.93 -12.99 -23.72
N TYR A 188 -17.06 -13.04 -23.01
CA TYR A 188 -17.19 -12.37 -21.71
C TYR A 188 -16.25 -12.95 -20.64
N ARG A 189 -16.10 -14.28 -20.59
CA ARG A 189 -15.22 -14.95 -19.62
C ARG A 189 -13.74 -14.65 -19.88
N ALA A 190 -13.32 -14.64 -21.15
CA ALA A 190 -11.94 -14.37 -21.53
C ALA A 190 -11.51 -12.93 -21.17
N ILE A 191 -12.34 -11.94 -21.52
CA ILE A 191 -12.04 -10.53 -21.24
C ILE A 191 -12.02 -10.25 -19.73
N LYS A 192 -12.98 -10.80 -18.96
CA LYS A 192 -13.04 -10.59 -17.51
C LYS A 192 -11.80 -11.12 -16.78
N ARG A 193 -11.27 -12.27 -17.21
CA ARG A 193 -10.03 -12.85 -16.65
C ARG A 193 -8.79 -12.01 -17.00
N MET A 194 -8.71 -11.50 -18.22
CA MET A 194 -7.60 -10.64 -18.68
C MET A 194 -7.56 -9.28 -17.96
N VAL A 195 -8.72 -8.69 -17.68
CA VAL A 195 -8.81 -7.46 -16.90
C VAL A 195 -8.43 -7.71 -15.43
N ALA A 196 -8.82 -8.85 -14.86
CA ALA A 196 -8.47 -9.20 -13.49
C ALA A 196 -6.95 -9.42 -13.31
N SER A 197 -6.27 -10.05 -14.28
CA SER A 197 -4.81 -10.25 -14.22
C SER A 197 -4.02 -8.94 -14.35
N LEU A 198 -4.46 -8.02 -15.23
CA LEU A 198 -3.88 -6.68 -15.34
C LEU A 198 -4.08 -5.84 -14.06
N GLN A 199 -5.26 -5.93 -13.44
CA GLN A 199 -5.53 -5.26 -12.16
C GLN A 199 -4.70 -5.86 -11.00
N ALA A 200 -4.52 -7.18 -10.96
CA ALA A 200 -3.67 -7.84 -9.97
C ALA A 200 -2.18 -7.47 -10.14
N ALA A 201 -1.69 -7.40 -11.38
CA ALA A 201 -0.33 -6.96 -11.71
C ALA A 201 -0.08 -5.50 -11.29
N ARG A 202 -1.04 -4.59 -11.53
CA ARG A 202 -0.98 -3.19 -11.08
C ARG A 202 -0.97 -3.07 -9.55
N LYS A 203 -1.57 -4.03 -8.83
CA LYS A 203 -1.58 -4.14 -7.37
C LYS A 203 -0.40 -4.95 -6.79
N GLY A 204 0.58 -5.33 -7.61
CA GLY A 204 1.81 -5.98 -7.14
C GLY A 204 1.69 -7.47 -6.78
N HIS A 205 0.58 -8.12 -7.13
CA HIS A 205 0.37 -9.55 -6.91
C HIS A 205 0.67 -10.30 -8.23
N PHE A 206 1.81 -10.99 -8.28
CA PHE A 206 2.23 -11.76 -9.45
C PHE A 206 2.14 -13.26 -9.14
N GLY A 207 0.98 -13.87 -9.40
CA GLY A 207 0.81 -15.33 -9.36
C GLY A 207 1.47 -16.01 -10.57
N THR A 208 1.82 -17.28 -10.41
CA THR A 208 2.48 -18.15 -11.41
C THR A 208 1.56 -18.71 -12.49
N ASP A 209 0.29 -18.29 -12.54
CA ASP A 209 -0.67 -18.85 -13.48
C ASP A 209 -0.42 -18.32 -14.90
N ALA A 210 0.29 -19.14 -15.69
CA ALA A 210 0.33 -19.01 -17.13
C ALA A 210 -1.11 -18.97 -17.66
N VAL A 211 -1.41 -17.97 -18.49
CA VAL A 211 -2.69 -17.82 -19.20
C VAL A 211 -2.95 -19.13 -19.98
N PRO A 212 -3.95 -19.97 -19.62
CA PRO A 212 -4.25 -21.15 -20.43
C PRO A 212 -4.97 -20.70 -21.70
N GLY A 213 -4.48 -21.21 -22.82
CA GLY A 213 -4.84 -20.78 -24.17
C GLY A 213 -6.33 -20.76 -24.48
N SER A 214 -6.79 -19.62 -24.97
CA SER A 214 -7.71 -19.59 -26.10
C SER A 214 -6.90 -19.11 -27.30
N SER A 215 -6.83 -19.93 -28.35
CA SER A 215 -6.03 -19.69 -29.58
C SER A 215 -6.28 -18.33 -30.26
N LEU A 216 -7.37 -17.65 -29.91
CA LEU A 216 -7.74 -16.33 -30.42
C LEU A 216 -6.90 -15.15 -29.91
N PHE A 217 -6.19 -15.26 -28.78
CA PHE A 217 -5.52 -14.12 -28.12
C PHE A 217 -4.02 -14.31 -27.87
N GLU A 218 -3.43 -15.37 -28.44
CA GLU A 218 -2.04 -15.75 -28.27
C GLU A 218 -1.01 -14.62 -28.58
N PRO A 219 -1.14 -13.84 -29.68
CA PRO A 219 -0.21 -12.74 -29.94
C PRO A 219 -0.33 -11.59 -28.93
N LEU A 220 -1.55 -11.27 -28.47
CA LEU A 220 -1.77 -10.23 -27.46
C LEU A 220 -1.24 -10.64 -26.08
N ALA A 221 -1.37 -11.93 -25.73
CA ALA A 221 -0.79 -12.50 -24.51
C ALA A 221 0.74 -12.41 -24.53
N GLY A 222 1.36 -12.62 -25.68
CA GLY A 222 2.81 -12.47 -25.88
C GLY A 222 3.33 -11.05 -25.64
N GLU A 223 2.64 -10.03 -26.13
CA GLU A 223 3.03 -8.62 -25.92
C GLU A 223 2.84 -8.16 -24.48
N ILE A 224 1.69 -8.48 -23.86
CA ILE A 224 1.44 -8.16 -22.45
C ILE A 224 2.48 -8.84 -21.55
N SER A 225 2.88 -10.07 -21.88
CA SER A 225 3.94 -10.79 -21.17
C SER A 225 5.32 -10.11 -21.29
N LYS A 226 5.62 -9.48 -22.44
CA LYS A 226 6.84 -8.67 -22.63
C LYS A 226 6.79 -7.39 -21.81
N VAL A 227 5.65 -6.69 -21.81
CA VAL A 227 5.45 -5.47 -20.99
C VAL A 227 5.51 -5.77 -19.50
N MET A 228 4.93 -6.89 -19.05
CA MET A 228 5.03 -7.32 -17.65
C MET A 228 6.48 -7.67 -17.28
N ARG A 229 7.24 -8.31 -18.19
CA ARG A 229 8.68 -8.56 -17.99
C ARG A 229 9.50 -7.28 -17.93
N SER A 230 9.26 -6.32 -18.82
CA SER A 230 9.98 -5.04 -18.82
C SER A 230 9.65 -4.20 -17.59
N LEU A 231 8.38 -4.16 -17.15
CA LEU A 231 7.98 -3.53 -15.89
C LEU A 231 8.63 -4.21 -14.67
N ARG A 232 8.72 -5.55 -14.67
CA ARG A 232 9.39 -6.30 -13.60
C ARG A 232 10.89 -5.99 -13.57
N GLN A 233 11.55 -5.95 -14.73
CA GLN A 233 12.97 -5.60 -14.86
C GLN A 233 13.24 -4.15 -14.46
N ALA A 234 12.43 -3.19 -14.94
CA ALA A 234 12.55 -1.78 -14.59
C ALA A 234 12.35 -1.55 -13.08
N ARG A 235 11.36 -2.22 -12.47
CA ARG A 235 11.13 -2.16 -11.01
C ARG A 235 12.26 -2.83 -10.22
N HIS A 236 12.81 -3.94 -10.72
CA HIS A 236 13.95 -4.60 -10.08
C HIS A 236 15.22 -3.75 -10.18
N ALA A 237 15.49 -3.12 -11.34
CA ALA A 237 16.61 -2.21 -11.53
C ALA A 237 16.48 -0.96 -10.65
N ALA A 238 15.29 -0.34 -10.60
CA ALA A 238 15.02 0.79 -9.72
C ALA A 238 15.13 0.42 -8.23
N SER A 239 14.69 -0.78 -7.84
CA SER A 239 14.84 -1.28 -6.47
C SER A 239 16.31 -1.54 -6.10
N GLU A 240 17.10 -2.08 -7.03
CA GLU A 240 18.53 -2.31 -6.83
C GLU A 240 19.31 -0.99 -6.76
N GLU A 241 18.98 -0.01 -7.61
CA GLU A 241 19.57 1.33 -7.54
C GLU A 241 19.22 2.04 -6.23
N ALA A 242 17.96 1.96 -5.79
CA ALA A 242 17.54 2.50 -4.48
C ALA A 242 18.25 1.80 -3.32
N ARG A 243 18.40 0.48 -3.35
CA ARG A 243 19.16 -0.29 -2.35
C ARG A 243 20.62 0.16 -2.30
N MET A 244 21.26 0.29 -3.45
CA MET A 244 22.65 0.77 -3.56
C MET A 244 22.82 2.19 -3.02
N ARG A 245 21.85 3.10 -3.26
CA ARG A 245 21.86 4.44 -2.66
C ARG A 245 21.70 4.41 -1.14
N LEU A 246 20.83 3.55 -0.62
CA LEU A 246 20.63 3.37 0.81
C LEU A 246 21.82 2.71 1.52
N GLU A 247 22.63 1.92 0.81
CA GLU A 247 23.85 1.28 1.34
C GLU A 247 25.13 2.12 1.13
N LYS A 248 25.07 3.23 0.38
CA LYS A 248 26.21 4.16 0.28
C LYS A 248 26.56 4.75 1.65
N ILE A 249 27.84 4.64 2.00
CA ILE A 249 28.42 5.12 3.27
C ILE A 249 28.45 6.66 3.33
N ASP A 250 28.55 7.34 2.18
CA ASP A 250 28.90 8.77 2.12
C ASP A 250 27.71 9.75 2.25
N SER A 251 26.47 9.26 2.27
CA SER A 251 25.32 10.12 2.55
C SER A 251 25.02 10.09 4.05
N PRO A 252 24.70 11.22 4.70
CA PRO A 252 24.21 11.19 6.07
C PRO A 252 22.87 10.44 6.14
N TRP A 253 22.55 9.91 7.31
CA TRP A 253 21.24 9.32 7.56
C TRP A 253 20.22 10.41 7.92
N THR A 254 19.05 10.41 7.29
CA THR A 254 17.95 11.34 7.57
C THR A 254 16.67 10.56 7.88
N ALA A 255 15.64 11.26 8.37
CA ALA A 255 14.32 10.68 8.60
C ALA A 255 13.74 10.06 7.31
N GLU A 256 13.88 10.74 6.17
CA GLU A 256 13.39 10.28 4.87
C GLU A 256 14.14 9.02 4.42
N ARG A 257 15.47 9.00 4.56
CA ARG A 257 16.29 7.84 4.22
C ARG A 257 15.90 6.63 5.08
N LEU A 258 15.69 6.83 6.39
CA LEU A 258 15.22 5.75 7.27
C LEU A 258 13.85 5.25 6.83
N LYS A 259 12.91 6.15 6.54
CA LYS A 259 11.56 5.79 6.08
C LYS A 259 11.58 4.93 4.82
N GLU A 260 12.40 5.30 3.83
CA GLU A 260 12.58 4.49 2.62
C GLU A 260 13.24 3.14 2.90
N PHE A 261 14.29 3.14 3.72
CA PHE A 261 14.98 1.93 4.16
C PHE A 261 14.03 0.94 4.83
N ILE A 262 13.23 1.40 5.79
CA ILE A 262 12.28 0.58 6.53
C ILE A 262 11.17 0.05 5.63
N ARG A 263 10.64 0.87 4.71
CA ARG A 263 9.66 0.40 3.71
C ARG A 263 10.22 -0.75 2.86
N MET A 264 11.49 -0.66 2.46
CA MET A 264 12.16 -1.69 1.66
C MET A 264 12.36 -2.99 2.45
N TYR A 265 12.88 -2.92 3.67
CA TYR A 265 13.22 -4.11 4.47
C TYR A 265 12.01 -4.76 5.15
N LEU A 266 11.06 -3.96 5.63
CA LEU A 266 9.89 -4.48 6.35
C LEU A 266 8.68 -4.74 5.46
N LYS A 267 8.69 -4.35 4.18
CA LYS A 267 7.56 -4.55 3.22
C LYS A 267 6.21 -4.09 3.79
N ASN A 268 6.19 -2.96 4.51
CA ASN A 268 5.04 -2.39 5.22
C ASN A 268 4.56 -3.17 6.46
N ARG A 269 5.35 -4.10 7.01
CA ARG A 269 5.06 -4.63 8.35
C ARG A 269 5.15 -3.49 9.38
N PRO A 270 4.13 -3.29 10.22
CA PRO A 270 4.16 -2.24 11.24
C PRO A 270 5.17 -2.56 12.34
N ILE A 271 5.78 -1.51 12.87
CA ILE A 271 6.70 -1.57 14.01
C ILE A 271 5.93 -1.27 15.28
N PHE A 272 6.18 -2.07 16.32
CA PHE A 272 5.66 -1.87 17.67
C PHE A 272 6.79 -1.54 18.62
N VAL A 273 6.84 -0.33 19.16
CA VAL A 273 7.78 0.04 20.23
C VAL A 273 7.10 -0.13 21.57
N VAL A 274 7.79 -0.72 22.55
CA VAL A 274 7.29 -0.83 23.93
C VAL A 274 8.30 -0.21 24.89
N SER A 275 7.91 0.84 25.61
CA SER A 275 8.76 1.50 26.61
C SER A 275 7.97 1.95 27.83
N ASN A 276 8.66 2.16 28.96
CA ASN A 276 7.96 2.53 30.18
C ASN A 276 7.47 3.98 30.09
N ARG A 277 8.34 4.89 29.61
CA ARG A 277 7.98 6.29 29.40
C ARG A 277 7.33 6.46 28.03
N GLU A 278 6.24 7.22 27.99
CA GLU A 278 5.58 7.68 26.77
C GLU A 278 6.28 8.91 26.16
N PRO A 279 6.10 9.18 24.86
CA PRO A 279 6.67 10.36 24.20
C PRO A 279 5.94 11.67 24.48
N TYR A 280 4.65 11.63 24.83
CA TYR A 280 3.81 12.81 25.02
C TYR A 280 2.97 12.67 26.29
N VAL A 281 3.17 13.56 27.26
CA VAL A 281 2.44 13.57 28.54
C VAL A 281 1.46 14.73 28.54
N HIS A 282 0.17 14.44 28.80
CA HIS A 282 -0.88 15.45 28.89
C HIS A 282 -1.15 15.80 30.35
N THR A 283 -1.15 17.10 30.61
CA THR A 283 -1.36 17.67 31.95
C THR A 283 -2.54 18.65 31.95
N LYS A 284 -3.31 18.66 33.03
CA LYS A 284 -4.35 19.68 33.24
C LYS A 284 -3.69 20.99 33.67
N THR A 285 -4.00 22.07 32.97
CA THR A 285 -3.59 23.43 33.31
C THR A 285 -4.81 24.34 33.41
N GLU A 286 -4.64 25.55 33.95
CA GLU A 286 -5.74 26.54 34.04
C GLU A 286 -6.34 26.87 32.67
N ASP A 287 -5.50 26.87 31.62
CA ASP A 287 -5.90 27.11 30.22
C ASP A 287 -6.45 25.86 29.50
N GLY A 288 -6.65 24.74 30.21
CA GLY A 288 -7.08 23.46 29.64
C GLY A 288 -5.97 22.39 29.60
N ILE A 289 -6.13 21.38 28.75
CA ILE A 289 -5.17 20.27 28.65
C ILE A 289 -3.99 20.70 27.77
N LYS A 290 -2.77 20.69 28.32
CA LYS A 290 -1.52 20.92 27.58
C LYS A 290 -0.69 19.65 27.54
N TRP A 291 0.10 19.48 26.48
CA TRP A 291 1.03 18.37 26.34
C TRP A 291 2.47 18.83 26.46
N SER A 292 3.35 17.93 26.88
CA SER A 292 4.81 18.15 26.94
C SER A 292 5.56 16.88 26.59
N ILE A 293 6.79 17.04 26.09
CA ILE A 293 7.72 15.92 25.86
C ILE A 293 8.51 15.71 27.16
N PRO A 294 8.49 14.50 27.75
CA PRO A 294 9.18 14.25 29.00
C PRO A 294 10.70 14.26 28.82
N ALA A 295 11.41 14.78 29.83
CA ALA A 295 12.87 14.80 29.83
C ALA A 295 13.46 13.38 29.80
N GLY A 296 14.16 13.02 28.72
CA GLY A 296 14.82 11.73 28.59
C GLY A 296 15.40 11.48 27.20
N GLY A 297 16.71 11.22 27.14
CA GLY A 297 17.42 11.01 25.88
C GLY A 297 16.87 9.84 25.04
N ALA A 298 16.55 8.70 25.68
CA ALA A 298 16.05 7.52 24.96
C ALA A 298 14.66 7.75 24.32
N VAL A 299 13.76 8.45 25.01
CA VAL A 299 12.42 8.75 24.48
C VAL A 299 12.54 9.71 23.30
N THR A 300 13.31 10.78 23.45
CA THR A 300 13.55 11.78 22.39
C THR A 300 14.16 11.13 21.15
N ALA A 301 15.13 10.23 21.33
CA ALA A 301 15.75 9.51 20.23
C ALA A 301 14.77 8.56 19.52
N LEU A 302 13.99 7.78 20.27
CA LEU A 302 12.99 6.86 19.71
C LEU A 302 11.82 7.57 19.03
N GLU A 303 11.47 8.77 19.50
CA GLU A 303 10.44 9.62 18.90
C GLU A 303 10.78 9.96 17.46
N SER A 304 12.00 10.42 17.18
CA SER A 304 12.44 10.71 15.80
C SER A 304 12.39 9.48 14.89
N VAL A 305 12.60 8.28 15.45
CA VAL A 305 12.48 7.01 14.71
C VAL A 305 11.00 6.71 14.39
N MET A 306 10.11 6.88 15.36
CA MET A 306 8.68 6.60 15.20
C MET A 306 8.01 7.62 14.27
N GLU A 307 8.41 8.89 14.31
CA GLU A 307 7.96 9.88 13.34
C GLU A 307 8.33 9.51 11.89
N ALA A 308 9.55 9.00 11.68
CA ALA A 308 10.03 8.60 10.37
C ALA A 308 9.35 7.31 9.87
N CYS A 309 9.21 6.31 10.75
CA CYS A 309 8.77 4.96 10.37
C CYS A 309 7.25 4.75 10.44
N GLY A 310 6.56 5.51 11.28
CA GLY A 310 5.19 5.21 11.69
C GLY A 310 5.12 3.98 12.59
N GLY A 311 3.90 3.47 12.82
CA GLY A 311 3.65 2.27 13.64
C GLY A 311 2.92 2.59 14.93
N MET A 312 3.14 1.77 15.96
CA MET A 312 2.50 1.93 17.26
C MET A 312 3.53 1.94 18.39
N TRP A 313 3.41 2.92 19.27
CA TRP A 313 4.17 2.99 20.50
C TRP A 313 3.28 2.64 21.68
N ILE A 314 3.61 1.60 22.44
CA ILE A 314 2.91 1.18 23.66
C ILE A 314 3.71 1.65 24.88
N ALA A 315 3.11 2.48 25.73
CA ALA A 315 3.78 3.02 26.92
C ALA A 315 2.83 3.23 28.11
N TYR A 316 3.37 3.43 29.31
CA TYR A 316 2.56 3.80 30.48
C TYR A 316 2.11 5.25 30.35
N GLY A 317 0.79 5.48 30.45
CA GLY A 317 0.18 6.81 30.47
C GLY A 317 0.21 7.39 31.88
N GLY A 318 1.13 8.33 32.13
CA GLY A 318 1.43 8.84 33.48
C GLY A 318 0.88 10.23 33.79
N GLY A 319 0.40 10.97 32.80
CA GLY A 319 -0.20 12.29 32.92
C GLY A 319 -1.61 12.26 33.52
N ASP A 320 -1.97 13.33 34.21
CA ASP A 320 -3.28 13.46 34.87
C ASP A 320 -4.43 13.75 33.90
N ALA A 321 -4.12 14.18 32.68
CA ALA A 321 -5.07 14.40 31.59
C ALA A 321 -5.00 13.30 30.50
N ASP A 322 -4.07 12.35 30.59
CA ASP A 322 -3.82 11.37 29.52
C ASP A 322 -5.05 10.50 29.21
N ARG A 323 -5.87 10.20 30.21
CA ARG A 323 -7.13 9.44 30.05
C ARG A 323 -8.21 10.21 29.31
N ALA A 324 -8.16 11.55 29.34
CA ALA A 324 -9.18 12.40 28.75
C ALA A 324 -8.99 12.59 27.24
N VAL A 325 -7.80 12.29 26.70
CA VAL A 325 -7.42 12.57 25.31
C VAL A 325 -7.32 11.32 24.43
N VAL A 326 -7.51 10.12 25.01
CA VAL A 326 -7.46 8.85 24.26
C VAL A 326 -8.85 8.45 23.78
N ASP A 327 -8.88 7.60 22.75
CA ASP A 327 -10.10 6.94 22.29
C ASP A 327 -10.55 5.79 23.22
N ALA A 328 -11.63 5.10 22.83
CA ALA A 328 -12.18 3.97 23.60
C ALA A 328 -11.24 2.77 23.70
N ASP A 329 -10.20 2.71 22.86
CA ASP A 329 -9.15 1.71 22.88
C ASP A 329 -7.87 2.23 23.55
N ASP A 330 -7.91 3.32 24.33
CA ASP A 330 -6.73 3.90 24.98
C ASP A 330 -5.63 4.36 23.99
N LYS A 331 -6.00 4.74 22.77
CA LYS A 331 -5.08 5.19 21.71
C LYS A 331 -5.23 6.69 21.44
N ILE A 332 -4.14 7.29 20.97
CA ILE A 332 -4.10 8.67 20.47
C ILE A 332 -3.12 8.74 19.30
N ALA A 333 -3.45 9.55 18.29
CA ALA A 333 -2.54 9.80 17.18
C ALA A 333 -1.54 10.89 17.58
N VAL A 334 -0.25 10.66 17.32
CA VAL A 334 0.84 11.54 17.76
C VAL A 334 1.90 11.73 16.65
N PRO A 335 2.68 12.82 16.64
CA PRO A 335 2.58 14.02 17.50
C PRO A 335 1.20 14.69 17.47
N PRO A 336 0.77 15.40 18.54
CA PRO A 336 -0.57 16.01 18.60
C PRO A 336 -0.88 16.98 17.44
N ASP A 337 0.12 17.73 16.97
CA ASP A 337 -0.08 18.77 15.93
C ASP A 337 0.03 18.21 14.50
N GLU A 338 0.85 17.17 14.29
CA GLU A 338 1.04 16.51 13.00
C GLU A 338 1.08 14.98 13.20
N PRO A 339 -0.08 14.30 13.25
CA PRO A 339 -0.11 12.88 13.59
C PRO A 339 0.60 11.98 12.57
N LYS A 340 1.66 11.28 13.01
CA LYS A 340 2.51 10.38 12.20
C LYS A 340 2.42 8.90 12.62
N TYR A 341 2.11 8.63 13.89
CA TYR A 341 2.01 7.27 14.44
C TYR A 341 0.98 7.20 15.58
N THR A 342 0.71 6.00 16.09
CA THR A 342 -0.24 5.79 17.20
C THR A 342 0.48 5.57 18.52
N LEU A 343 0.10 6.30 19.56
CA LEU A 343 0.46 6.01 20.94
C LEU A 343 -0.68 5.23 21.60
N LYS A 344 -0.36 4.06 22.16
CA LYS A 344 -1.25 3.22 22.98
C LYS A 344 -0.83 3.34 24.44
N ARG A 345 -1.73 3.82 25.29
CA ARG A 345 -1.45 3.94 26.72
C ARG A 345 -1.84 2.68 27.48
N VAL A 346 -0.97 2.29 28.40
CA VAL A 346 -1.20 1.25 29.40
C VAL A 346 -1.39 1.95 30.74
N TRP A 347 -2.43 1.57 31.46
CA TRP A 347 -2.77 2.17 32.74
C TRP A 347 -2.25 1.34 33.90
N LEU A 348 -1.53 1.99 34.81
CA LEU A 348 -1.03 1.38 36.04
C LEU A 348 -1.70 1.99 37.26
N THR A 349 -1.99 1.15 38.25
CA THR A 349 -2.44 1.58 39.57
C THR A 349 -1.28 2.16 40.37
N PRO A 350 -1.53 3.00 41.39
CA PRO A 350 -0.47 3.51 42.26
C PRO A 350 0.39 2.41 42.90
N LYS A 351 -0.22 1.26 43.24
CA LYS A 351 0.50 0.10 43.78
C LYS A 351 1.48 -0.48 42.75
N GLU A 352 1.03 -0.67 41.51
CA GLU A 352 1.89 -1.15 40.42
C GLU A 352 3.02 -0.17 40.14
N VAL A 353 2.74 1.14 40.04
CA VAL A 353 3.78 2.17 39.85
C VAL A 353 4.81 2.13 40.99
N ASN A 354 4.37 1.98 42.24
CA ASN A 354 5.28 1.88 43.38
C ASN A 354 6.15 0.61 43.31
N GLY A 355 5.56 -0.57 43.13
CA GLY A 355 6.34 -1.82 43.15
C GLY A 355 7.21 -2.03 41.92
N TYR A 356 6.67 -1.81 40.72
CA TYR A 356 7.38 -2.03 39.46
C TYR A 356 8.36 -0.90 39.13
N TYR A 357 7.90 0.36 39.14
CA TYR A 357 8.71 1.48 38.66
C TYR A 357 9.62 2.01 39.77
N LYS A 358 9.10 2.33 40.95
CA LYS A 358 9.96 2.82 42.05
C LYS A 358 10.81 1.69 42.63
N GLY A 359 10.20 0.55 42.95
CA GLY A 359 10.85 -0.61 43.52
C GLY A 359 11.85 -1.30 42.59
N VAL A 360 11.40 -2.31 41.84
CA VAL A 360 12.33 -3.15 41.05
C VAL A 360 13.11 -2.33 40.02
N SER A 361 12.47 -1.44 39.28
CA SER A 361 13.15 -0.72 38.20
C SER A 361 14.20 0.27 38.75
N ASN A 362 13.82 1.18 39.66
CA ASN A 362 14.69 2.29 40.05
C ASN A 362 15.44 2.10 41.38
N GLU A 363 14.98 1.25 42.30
CA GLU A 363 15.70 0.94 43.54
C GLU A 363 16.47 -0.39 43.48
N ALA A 364 16.14 -1.30 42.55
CA ALA A 364 16.87 -2.55 42.36
C ALA A 364 17.74 -2.55 41.09
N LEU A 365 17.14 -2.56 39.90
CA LEU A 365 17.85 -2.75 38.63
C LEU A 365 18.74 -1.56 38.26
N TRP A 366 18.27 -0.32 38.47
CA TRP A 366 19.06 0.88 38.20
C TRP A 366 20.39 0.90 38.99
N PRO A 367 20.41 0.84 40.34
CA PRO A 367 21.66 0.75 41.09
C PRO A 367 22.42 -0.56 40.85
N LEU A 368 21.75 -1.68 40.57
CA LEU A 368 22.44 -2.93 40.23
C LEU A 368 23.30 -2.80 38.96
N CYS A 369 22.82 -2.06 37.97
CA CYS A 369 23.49 -1.91 36.68
C CYS A 369 24.47 -0.74 36.62
N HIS A 370 24.36 0.23 37.53
CA HIS A 370 25.24 1.39 37.59
C HIS A 370 26.23 1.29 38.76
N MET A 371 27.52 1.40 38.49
CA MET A 371 28.57 1.40 39.51
C MET A 371 28.68 2.77 40.20
N ALA A 372 27.57 3.27 40.75
CA ALA A 372 27.48 4.59 41.37
C ALA A 372 27.37 4.52 42.91
N HIS A 373 27.91 3.45 43.52
CA HIS A 373 27.98 3.24 44.97
C HIS A 373 26.65 3.29 45.75
N VAL A 374 25.51 3.18 45.06
CA VAL A 374 24.19 3.02 45.68
C VAL A 374 23.84 1.53 45.71
N ARG A 375 23.52 1.01 46.90
CA ARG A 375 23.16 -0.40 47.06
C ARG A 375 21.76 -0.68 46.49
N PRO A 376 21.57 -1.73 45.66
CA PRO A 376 20.24 -2.11 45.21
C PRO A 376 19.39 -2.69 46.35
N LEU A 377 18.09 -2.41 46.31
CA LEU A 377 17.10 -2.91 47.27
C LEU A 377 16.18 -3.93 46.58
N PHE A 378 16.16 -5.16 47.11
CA PHE A 378 15.34 -6.25 46.58
C PHE A 378 14.18 -6.55 47.53
N ARG A 379 12.94 -6.34 47.05
CA ARG A 379 11.70 -6.65 47.77
C ARG A 379 10.82 -7.60 46.96
N ALA A 380 10.34 -8.67 47.59
CA ALA A 380 9.58 -9.71 46.89
C ALA A 380 8.20 -9.24 46.43
N GLU A 381 7.58 -8.33 47.20
CA GLU A 381 6.34 -7.64 46.85
C GLU A 381 6.47 -6.80 45.58
N ASP A 382 7.58 -6.07 45.44
CA ASP A 382 7.88 -5.27 44.26
C ASP A 382 8.13 -6.17 43.05
N TRP A 383 8.80 -7.31 43.24
CA TRP A 383 8.98 -8.31 42.19
C TRP A 383 7.65 -8.85 41.66
N ARG A 384 6.68 -9.11 42.54
CA ARG A 384 5.33 -9.55 42.12
C ARG A 384 4.67 -8.50 41.24
N GLU A 385 4.75 -7.22 41.60
CA GLU A 385 4.22 -6.14 40.78
C GLU A 385 5.01 -5.97 39.47
N TYR A 386 6.34 -6.16 39.48
CA TYR A 386 7.17 -6.12 38.26
C TYR A 386 6.76 -7.18 37.24
N ARG A 387 6.54 -8.42 37.69
CA ARG A 387 6.00 -9.51 36.86
C ARG A 387 4.60 -9.20 36.35
N LYS A 388 3.74 -8.67 37.22
CA LYS A 388 2.35 -8.30 36.87
C LYS A 388 2.31 -7.24 35.78
N VAL A 389 3.11 -6.18 35.91
CA VAL A 389 3.19 -5.09 34.92
C VAL A 389 3.75 -5.60 33.59
N ASN A 390 4.82 -6.40 33.60
CA ASN A 390 5.32 -7.04 32.37
C ASN A 390 4.23 -7.90 31.70
N GLY A 391 3.43 -8.63 32.48
CA GLY A 391 2.27 -9.39 31.99
C GLY A 391 1.15 -8.51 31.40
N LEU A 392 0.89 -7.34 32.00
CA LEU A 392 -0.09 -6.38 31.48
C LEU A 392 0.34 -5.80 30.13
N PHE A 393 1.61 -5.43 30.00
CA PHE A 393 2.17 -4.97 28.72
C PHE A 393 2.14 -6.10 27.67
N ALA A 394 2.49 -7.33 28.06
CA ALA A 394 2.39 -8.50 27.18
C ALA A 394 0.95 -8.70 26.67
N LYS A 395 -0.05 -8.66 27.56
CA LYS A 395 -1.47 -8.76 27.18
C LYS A 395 -1.88 -7.65 26.22
N THR A 396 -1.40 -6.43 26.44
CA THR A 396 -1.73 -5.27 25.61
C THR A 396 -1.16 -5.43 24.20
N ILE A 397 0.15 -5.72 24.08
CA ILE A 397 0.77 -5.88 22.76
C ILE A 397 0.20 -7.09 22.00
N LEU A 398 -0.05 -8.21 22.68
CA LEU A 398 -0.63 -9.40 22.06
C LEU A 398 -2.03 -9.14 21.47
N ARG A 399 -2.81 -8.23 22.06
CA ARG A 399 -4.09 -7.78 21.49
C ARG A 399 -3.89 -7.01 20.19
N GLU A 400 -2.94 -6.07 20.17
CA GLU A 400 -2.71 -5.20 19.02
C GLU A 400 -2.07 -5.95 17.83
N ILE A 401 -1.23 -6.95 18.09
CA ILE A 401 -0.53 -7.70 17.03
C ILE A 401 -1.29 -8.94 16.53
N ARG A 402 -2.50 -9.22 17.05
CA ARG A 402 -3.23 -10.48 16.81
C ARG A 402 -3.35 -10.87 15.34
N ASN A 403 -3.63 -9.89 14.47
CA ASN A 403 -3.91 -10.11 13.05
C ASN A 403 -2.71 -9.78 12.15
N ILE A 404 -1.51 -9.68 12.71
CA ILE A 404 -0.29 -9.26 12.00
C ILE A 404 0.62 -10.47 11.92
N GLU A 405 1.01 -10.86 10.71
CA GLU A 405 1.98 -11.92 10.48
C GLU A 405 3.40 -11.42 10.77
N GLN A 406 4.18 -12.19 11.54
CA GLN A 406 5.57 -11.87 11.89
C GLN A 406 5.77 -10.40 12.35
N PRO A 407 5.07 -9.95 13.42
CA PRO A 407 5.13 -8.57 13.88
C PRO A 407 6.54 -8.21 14.38
N ILE A 408 6.96 -6.97 14.12
CA ILE A 408 8.24 -6.42 14.61
C ILE A 408 8.01 -5.70 15.93
N ILE A 409 8.68 -6.15 16.98
CA ILE A 409 8.49 -5.63 18.33
C ILE A 409 9.84 -5.19 18.90
N LEU A 410 9.94 -3.90 19.20
CA LEU A 410 11.13 -3.27 19.77
C LEU A 410 10.87 -2.95 21.24
N VAL A 411 11.22 -3.89 22.13
CA VAL A 411 11.14 -3.73 23.59
C VAL A 411 12.29 -2.85 24.07
N GLN A 412 11.96 -1.84 24.86
CA GLN A 412 12.92 -0.84 25.34
C GLN A 412 13.13 -0.97 26.85
N ASP A 413 14.39 -1.24 27.18
CA ASP A 413 15.02 -1.00 28.48
C ASP A 413 14.67 -1.94 29.64
N TYR A 414 15.39 -1.75 30.75
CA TYR A 414 15.38 -2.59 31.95
C TYR A 414 14.04 -2.76 32.66
N HIS A 415 13.05 -1.94 32.30
CA HIS A 415 11.70 -2.07 32.82
C HIS A 415 10.99 -3.32 32.29
N PHE A 416 11.40 -3.84 31.13
CA PHE A 416 10.71 -4.92 30.42
C PHE A 416 11.58 -6.15 30.15
N ALA A 417 12.44 -6.52 31.11
CA ALA A 417 13.31 -7.68 30.96
C ALA A 417 12.53 -8.99 30.75
N LEU A 418 11.29 -9.11 31.26
CA LEU A 418 10.47 -10.33 31.13
C LEU A 418 9.57 -10.34 29.89
N LEU A 419 9.35 -9.18 29.29
CA LEU A 419 8.39 -9.02 28.20
C LEU A 419 8.70 -9.87 26.96
N PRO A 420 9.96 -10.02 26.50
CA PRO A 420 10.26 -10.79 25.30
C PRO A 420 9.78 -12.24 25.38
N GLU A 421 10.09 -12.94 26.48
CA GLU A 421 9.64 -14.32 26.70
C GLU A 421 8.11 -14.42 26.76
N LEU A 422 7.44 -13.48 27.42
CA LEU A 422 5.97 -13.47 27.51
C LEU A 422 5.31 -13.33 26.14
N ILE A 423 5.90 -12.54 25.25
CA ILE A 423 5.44 -12.38 23.86
C ILE A 423 5.67 -13.67 23.09
N LYS A 424 6.91 -14.21 23.07
CA LYS A 424 7.25 -15.40 22.29
C LYS A 424 6.49 -16.65 22.70
N LYS A 425 6.13 -16.79 23.98
CA LYS A 425 5.25 -17.88 24.44
C LYS A 425 3.89 -17.90 23.73
N SER A 426 3.36 -16.74 23.36
CA SER A 426 2.05 -16.62 22.69
C SER A 426 2.18 -16.43 21.18
N ARG A 427 3.27 -15.83 20.71
CA ARG A 427 3.56 -15.52 19.31
C ARG A 427 5.01 -15.87 18.95
N PRO A 428 5.32 -17.16 18.74
CA PRO A 428 6.68 -17.59 18.37
C PRO A 428 7.18 -16.96 17.06
N ASP A 429 6.25 -16.61 16.16
CA ASP A 429 6.51 -15.96 14.87
C ASP A 429 6.87 -14.48 14.98
N ALA A 430 6.64 -13.84 16.14
CA ALA A 430 7.02 -12.45 16.36
C ALA A 430 8.54 -12.28 16.36
N GLN A 431 9.02 -11.23 15.67
CA GLN A 431 10.42 -10.82 15.70
C GLN A 431 10.57 -9.78 16.81
N VAL A 432 11.20 -10.19 17.91
CA VAL A 432 11.31 -9.39 19.13
C VAL A 432 12.75 -8.99 19.38
N SER A 433 13.01 -7.68 19.47
CA SER A 433 14.26 -7.18 20.01
C SER A 433 14.08 -6.59 21.40
N LEU A 434 15.08 -6.73 22.26
CA LEU A 434 15.23 -5.98 23.50
C LEU A 434 16.45 -5.08 23.39
N PHE A 435 16.28 -3.77 23.52
CA PHE A 435 17.41 -2.84 23.61
C PHE A 435 17.59 -2.33 25.04
N TRP A 436 18.77 -2.55 25.63
CA TRP A 436 19.10 -2.19 27.01
C TRP A 436 19.88 -0.86 27.04
N HIS A 437 19.23 0.22 27.52
CA HIS A 437 19.75 1.59 27.41
C HIS A 437 20.68 1.99 28.56
N ILE A 438 20.65 1.26 29.66
CA ILE A 438 21.57 1.47 30.78
C ILE A 438 22.82 0.58 30.61
N PRO A 439 23.88 0.77 31.40
CA PRO A 439 25.00 -0.16 31.37
C PRO A 439 24.57 -1.60 31.71
N TRP A 440 25.33 -2.59 31.24
CA TRP A 440 25.25 -3.95 31.75
C TRP A 440 26.41 -4.21 32.72
N PRO A 441 26.15 -4.63 33.97
CA PRO A 441 27.19 -4.82 34.99
C PRO A 441 28.03 -6.08 34.72
N SER A 442 29.10 -6.30 35.49
CA SER A 442 29.79 -7.59 35.45
C SER A 442 28.90 -8.72 35.98
N ALA A 443 29.24 -9.97 35.63
CA ALA A 443 28.48 -11.13 36.08
C ALA A 443 28.46 -11.24 37.62
N GLU A 444 29.58 -10.93 38.29
CA GLU A 444 29.70 -10.93 39.75
C GLU A 444 28.73 -9.93 40.37
N GLN A 445 28.67 -8.71 39.82
CA GLN A 445 27.75 -7.68 40.31
C GLN A 445 26.30 -8.07 40.05
N PHE A 446 25.98 -8.64 38.88
CA PHE A 446 24.63 -9.09 38.57
C PHE A 446 24.18 -10.25 39.46
N SER A 447 25.09 -11.12 39.89
CA SER A 447 24.81 -12.32 40.69
C SER A 447 24.09 -12.04 42.02
N ILE A 448 24.21 -10.82 42.57
CA ILE A 448 23.54 -10.42 43.81
C ILE A 448 22.02 -10.30 43.66
N CYS A 449 21.50 -10.21 42.43
CA CYS A 449 20.07 -10.13 42.17
C CYS A 449 19.39 -11.48 42.45
N PRO A 450 18.38 -11.52 43.35
CA PRO A 450 17.67 -12.75 43.68
C PRO A 450 16.95 -13.38 42.47
N TRP A 451 16.45 -12.55 41.55
CA TRP A 451 15.66 -12.96 40.39
C TRP A 451 16.46 -13.01 39.08
N ARG A 452 17.79 -13.02 39.18
CA ARG A 452 18.71 -12.99 38.02
C ARG A 452 18.37 -14.02 36.94
N LYS A 453 18.01 -15.25 37.33
CA LYS A 453 17.62 -16.31 36.37
C LYS A 453 16.32 -15.97 35.63
N GLU A 454 15.29 -15.51 36.35
CA GLU A 454 14.02 -15.12 35.73
C GLU A 454 14.21 -13.93 34.77
N LEU A 455 15.01 -12.94 35.16
CA LEU A 455 15.34 -11.79 34.30
C LEU A 455 16.05 -12.22 33.03
N LEU A 456 17.14 -13.00 33.14
CA LEU A 456 17.91 -13.46 31.99
C LEU A 456 17.07 -14.38 31.08
N GLN A 457 16.23 -15.25 31.64
CA GLN A 457 15.30 -16.08 30.86
C GLN A 457 14.30 -15.23 30.09
N GLY A 458 13.76 -14.19 30.74
CA GLY A 458 12.89 -13.20 30.12
C GLY A 458 13.54 -12.52 28.92
N MET A 459 14.79 -12.07 29.10
CA MET A 459 15.56 -11.36 28.08
C MET A 459 15.91 -12.26 26.90
N LEU A 460 16.31 -13.51 27.17
CA LEU A 460 16.60 -14.54 26.15
C LEU A 460 15.35 -15.00 25.39
N GLY A 461 14.17 -14.47 25.70
CA GLY A 461 13.02 -14.54 24.81
C GLY A 461 13.13 -13.62 23.59
N ALA A 462 14.06 -12.66 23.55
CA ALA A 462 14.27 -11.83 22.37
C ALA A 462 15.07 -12.58 21.30
N ASP A 463 14.78 -12.31 20.02
CA ASP A 463 15.60 -12.77 18.89
C ASP A 463 16.90 -11.94 18.80
N LEU A 464 16.84 -10.67 19.21
CA LEU A 464 17.97 -9.74 19.24
C LEU A 464 18.02 -8.99 20.57
N ILE A 465 19.15 -9.03 21.28
CA ILE A 465 19.43 -8.14 22.42
C ILE A 465 20.50 -7.15 22.01
N GLY A 466 20.17 -5.86 22.10
CA GLY A 466 21.06 -4.75 21.79
C GLY A 466 21.57 -4.05 23.04
N PHE A 467 22.85 -3.67 23.03
CA PHE A 467 23.48 -2.85 24.07
C PHE A 467 24.20 -1.66 23.44
N HIS A 468 24.57 -0.64 24.22
CA HIS A 468 25.33 0.49 23.68
C HIS A 468 26.77 0.16 23.27
N THR A 469 27.44 -0.75 23.96
CA THR A 469 28.87 -1.01 23.77
C THR A 469 29.17 -2.50 23.68
N GLN A 470 30.27 -2.84 23.01
CA GLN A 470 30.75 -4.22 22.94
C GLN A 470 31.06 -4.79 24.33
N GLN A 471 31.54 -3.96 25.27
CA GLN A 471 31.81 -4.41 26.64
C GLN A 471 30.55 -4.91 27.34
N TYR A 472 29.42 -4.21 27.16
CA TYR A 472 28.14 -4.63 27.74
C TYR A 472 27.64 -5.94 27.12
N CYS A 473 27.89 -6.15 25.82
CA CYS A 473 27.61 -7.42 25.16
C CYS A 473 28.43 -8.57 25.78
N ASN A 474 29.73 -8.35 25.96
CA ASN A 474 30.63 -9.34 26.57
C ASN A 474 30.17 -9.68 28.00
N ASN A 475 29.94 -8.65 28.83
CA ASN A 475 29.47 -8.84 30.20
C ASN A 475 28.13 -9.60 30.26
N PHE A 476 27.20 -9.34 29.33
CA PHE A 476 25.92 -10.06 29.27
C PHE A 476 26.12 -11.54 28.95
N ILE A 477 26.95 -11.86 27.97
CA ILE A 477 27.28 -13.24 27.62
C ILE A 477 27.93 -13.97 28.80
N ASP A 478 28.88 -13.34 29.49
CA ASP A 478 29.51 -13.89 30.68
C ASP A 478 28.49 -14.12 31.82
N THR A 479 27.56 -13.19 31.99
CA THR A 479 26.48 -13.29 32.98
C THR A 479 25.57 -14.48 32.68
N VAL A 480 25.16 -14.64 31.41
CA VAL A 480 24.33 -15.78 31.00
C VAL A 480 25.09 -17.09 31.17
N GLY A 481 26.35 -17.16 30.75
CA GLY A 481 27.16 -18.37 30.85
C GLY A 481 27.39 -18.86 32.28
N LYS A 482 27.39 -17.95 33.27
CA LYS A 482 27.50 -18.30 34.69
C LYS A 482 26.15 -18.69 35.33
N GLU A 483 25.05 -18.08 34.90
CA GLU A 483 23.78 -18.17 35.62
C GLU A 483 22.74 -19.12 34.99
N ILE A 484 22.84 -19.37 33.68
CA ILE A 484 21.87 -20.16 32.90
C ILE A 484 22.59 -21.18 32.03
N GLU A 485 22.13 -22.42 32.09
CA GLU A 485 22.50 -23.46 31.13
C GLU A 485 22.06 -23.06 29.71
N SER A 486 23.05 -22.77 28.86
CA SER A 486 22.87 -22.32 27.48
C SER A 486 24.12 -22.63 26.66
N ARG A 487 23.96 -22.76 25.34
CA ARG A 487 25.09 -22.89 24.41
C ARG A 487 25.45 -21.51 23.88
N ILE A 488 26.64 -21.04 24.20
CA ILE A 488 27.15 -19.74 23.75
C ILE A 488 28.01 -19.95 22.50
N ASP A 489 27.73 -19.15 21.48
CA ASP A 489 28.54 -19.03 20.26
C ASP A 489 29.23 -17.66 20.29
N TYR A 490 30.51 -17.66 20.65
CA TYR A 490 31.33 -16.45 20.76
C TYR A 490 31.72 -15.86 19.41
N GLU A 491 31.78 -16.67 18.34
CA GLU A 491 32.12 -16.16 17.00
C GLU A 491 30.98 -15.31 16.45
N GLN A 492 29.74 -15.79 16.62
CA GLN A 492 28.56 -15.10 16.15
C GLN A 492 27.93 -14.20 17.20
N TYR A 493 28.47 -14.15 18.42
CA TYR A 493 27.87 -13.45 19.57
C TYR A 493 26.39 -13.79 19.70
N SER A 494 26.09 -15.09 19.81
CA SER A 494 24.71 -15.58 19.98
C SER A 494 24.61 -16.63 21.07
N ILE A 495 23.45 -16.67 21.70
CA ILE A 495 23.14 -17.59 22.79
C ILE A 495 21.99 -18.48 22.34
N TYR A 496 22.20 -19.79 22.41
CA TYR A 496 21.18 -20.79 22.14
C TYR A 496 20.62 -21.32 23.45
N ARG A 497 19.32 -21.19 23.61
CA ARG A 497 18.57 -21.78 24.73
C ARG A 497 17.46 -22.64 24.15
N ASN A 498 17.57 -23.96 24.36
CA ASN A 498 16.77 -24.95 23.64
C ASN A 498 16.95 -24.76 22.12
N GLU A 499 15.85 -24.64 21.37
CA GLU A 499 15.87 -24.41 19.92
C GLU A 499 15.92 -22.92 19.54
N TYR A 500 15.87 -22.01 20.51
CA TYR A 500 15.82 -20.57 20.27
C TYR A 500 17.22 -19.95 20.29
N ARG A 501 17.49 -19.10 19.30
CA ARG A 501 18.73 -18.35 19.17
C ARG A 501 18.48 -16.88 19.44
N THR A 502 19.24 -16.31 20.38
CA THR A 502 19.27 -14.87 20.64
C THR A 502 20.61 -14.29 20.17
N LEU A 503 20.54 -13.30 19.28
CA LEU A 503 21.72 -12.57 18.83
C LEU A 503 22.04 -11.41 19.79
N ILE A 504 23.31 -11.20 20.12
CA ILE A 504 23.77 -10.10 20.99
C ILE A 504 24.62 -9.13 20.17
N ARG A 505 24.27 -7.84 20.13
CA ARG A 505 24.99 -6.85 19.31
C ARG A 505 25.11 -5.47 19.98
N PRO A 506 26.22 -4.75 19.76
CA PRO A 506 26.31 -3.36 20.14
C PRO A 506 25.63 -2.45 19.10
N PHE A 507 24.76 -1.55 19.55
CA PHE A 507 24.23 -0.42 18.78
C PHE A 507 24.34 0.85 19.63
N PRO A 508 25.38 1.69 19.43
CA PRO A 508 25.53 2.93 20.18
C PRO A 508 24.42 3.90 19.78
N ILE A 509 23.51 4.19 20.71
CA ILE A 509 22.41 5.12 20.42
C ILE A 509 22.97 6.53 20.23
N SER A 510 22.26 7.33 19.45
CA SER A 510 22.66 8.69 19.13
C SER A 510 21.42 9.58 19.06
N ILE A 511 21.60 10.81 18.61
CA ILE A 511 20.53 11.81 18.48
C ILE A 511 20.17 12.03 17.01
N ALA A 512 19.03 12.67 16.76
CA ALA A 512 18.79 13.26 15.45
C ALA A 512 19.79 14.41 15.26
N PHE A 513 20.63 14.32 14.23
CA PHE A 513 21.55 15.39 13.93
C PHE A 513 20.75 16.53 13.26
N PRO A 514 20.80 17.77 13.78
CA PRO A 514 20.10 18.89 13.15
C PRO A 514 20.64 19.08 11.73
N GLY A 515 19.75 18.95 10.73
CA GLY A 515 20.12 19.02 9.32
C GLY A 515 20.71 20.37 8.94
N GLY A 516 21.58 20.41 7.92
CA GLY A 516 22.39 21.57 7.50
C GLY A 516 21.64 22.82 6.98
N ALA A 517 20.34 22.96 7.24
CA ALA A 517 19.68 24.27 7.22
C ALA A 517 19.96 24.92 8.58
N GLU A 518 21.22 25.28 8.82
CA GLU A 518 21.63 26.03 9.98
C GLU A 518 20.90 27.38 9.93
N THR A 519 19.81 27.53 10.68
CA THR A 519 19.49 28.85 11.19
C THR A 519 20.64 29.19 12.12
N HIS A 520 21.59 29.96 11.58
CA HIS A 520 22.55 30.74 12.34
C HIS A 520 21.79 31.81 13.14
N GLU A 521 20.80 31.43 13.94
CA GLU A 521 20.34 32.32 14.99
C GLU A 521 21.53 32.44 15.94
N GLU A 522 22.07 33.65 16.01
CA GLU A 522 23.11 33.93 16.99
C GLU A 522 22.56 33.59 18.39
N PRO A 523 23.37 32.93 19.22
CA PRO A 523 22.93 32.54 20.53
C PRO A 523 22.50 33.79 21.32
N ARG A 524 21.33 33.71 21.94
CA ARG A 524 20.74 34.83 22.66
C ARG A 524 21.41 34.96 24.03
N GLU A 525 22.37 35.88 24.14
CA GLU A 525 23.06 36.19 25.41
C GLU A 525 22.11 36.58 26.53
N SER A 526 20.92 37.11 26.21
CA SER A 526 19.86 37.42 27.16
C SER A 526 19.47 36.24 28.06
N ALA A 527 19.70 35.00 27.63
CA ALA A 527 19.47 33.82 28.46
C ALA A 527 20.40 33.77 29.69
N LEU A 528 21.65 34.25 29.57
CA LEU A 528 22.59 34.32 30.68
C LEU A 528 22.25 35.49 31.62
N ASP A 529 21.79 36.60 31.07
CA ASP A 529 21.34 37.76 31.85
C ASP A 529 20.16 37.42 32.77
N ILE A 530 19.19 36.64 32.27
CA ILE A 530 18.05 36.14 33.05
C ILE A 530 18.53 35.28 34.22
N LEU A 531 19.60 34.51 34.04
CA LEU A 531 20.22 33.67 35.06
C LEU A 531 21.21 34.44 35.95
N GLY A 532 21.42 35.73 35.71
CA GLY A 532 22.37 36.57 36.43
C GLY A 532 23.84 36.20 36.19
N ILE A 533 24.15 35.54 35.08
CA ILE A 533 25.51 35.08 34.73
C ILE A 533 26.19 36.15 33.89
N ARG A 534 27.24 36.78 34.44
CA ARG A 534 28.06 37.81 33.75
C ARG A 534 29.53 37.44 33.61
N SER A 535 29.88 36.22 34.01
CA SER A 535 31.27 35.74 33.97
C SER A 535 31.74 35.52 32.54
N ARG A 536 33.03 35.78 32.29
CA ARG A 536 33.66 35.61 30.97
C ARG A 536 33.64 34.16 30.47
N HIS A 537 33.72 33.21 31.40
CA HIS A 537 33.75 31.78 31.11
C HIS A 537 32.52 31.08 31.67
N LEU A 538 31.85 30.31 30.81
CA LEU A 538 30.72 29.48 31.15
C LEU A 538 31.09 27.99 31.03
N VAL A 539 30.99 27.27 32.14
CA VAL A 539 30.99 25.81 32.15
C VAL A 539 29.54 25.35 32.31
N LEU A 540 29.10 24.43 31.46
CA LEU A 540 27.73 23.93 31.44
C LEU A 540 27.70 22.45 31.81
N GLY A 541 26.81 22.10 32.73
CA GLY A 541 26.43 20.72 33.03
C GLY A 541 24.92 20.58 32.90
N VAL A 542 24.47 19.59 32.13
CA VAL A 542 23.04 19.32 31.92
C VAL A 542 22.79 17.86 32.26
N ASP A 543 22.03 17.62 33.32
CA ASP A 543 21.76 16.27 33.77
C ASP A 543 20.39 16.18 34.43
N ARG A 544 19.82 14.98 34.42
CA ARG A 544 18.79 14.65 35.42
C ARG A 544 19.45 14.64 36.80
N LEU A 545 18.72 15.05 37.82
CA LEU A 545 19.17 15.00 39.20
C LEU A 545 19.21 13.55 39.72
N ASP A 546 20.20 12.80 39.24
CA ASP A 546 20.38 11.37 39.36
C ASP A 546 21.81 11.09 39.83
N TYR A 547 21.98 10.23 40.83
CA TYR A 547 23.27 9.99 41.47
C TYR A 547 24.32 9.38 40.54
N THR A 548 23.92 8.83 39.39
CA THR A 548 24.87 8.31 38.39
C THR A 548 25.57 9.41 37.61
N LYS A 549 25.10 10.66 37.69
CA LYS A 549 25.57 11.77 36.86
C LYS A 549 26.80 12.49 37.39
N GLY A 550 27.21 12.18 38.61
CA GLY A 550 28.44 12.72 39.19
C GLY A 550 28.41 14.24 39.35
N ILE A 551 27.25 14.82 39.72
CA ILE A 551 27.09 16.27 39.89
C ILE A 551 27.92 16.77 41.08
N LEU A 552 27.99 15.98 42.16
CA LEU A 552 28.83 16.30 43.32
C LEU A 552 30.32 16.30 42.97
N GLU A 553 30.75 15.30 42.19
CA GLU A 553 32.11 15.20 41.66
C GLU A 553 32.44 16.38 40.73
N ARG A 554 31.47 16.79 39.90
CA ARG A 554 31.57 18.00 39.08
C ARG A 554 31.83 19.24 39.91
N PHE A 555 31.06 19.43 40.98
CA PHE A 555 31.19 20.57 41.88
C PHE A 555 32.55 20.58 42.59
N LYS A 556 33.03 19.41 43.02
CA LYS A 556 34.39 19.27 43.56
C LYS A 556 35.46 19.64 42.53
N GLY A 557 35.31 19.24 41.28
CA GLY A 557 36.22 19.65 40.20
C GLY A 557 36.26 21.17 39.98
N ILE A 558 35.10 21.83 40.04
CA ILE A 558 35.02 23.31 39.97
C ILE A 558 35.66 23.97 41.19
N GLU A 559 35.40 23.45 42.40
CA GLU A 559 36.05 23.96 43.62
C GLU A 559 37.58 23.83 43.53
N PHE A 560 38.08 22.68 43.08
CA PHE A 560 39.51 22.44 42.92
C PHE A 560 40.12 23.37 41.87
N LEU A 561 39.44 23.60 40.73
CA LEU A 561 39.85 24.59 39.73
C LEU A 561 39.99 25.99 40.34
N LEU A 562 38.99 26.43 41.12
CA LEU A 562 39.01 27.76 41.73
C LEU A 562 40.09 27.88 42.83
N ASP A 563 40.40 26.80 43.55
CA ASP A 563 41.49 26.81 44.53
C ASP A 563 42.87 26.82 43.85
N THR A 564 43.06 26.01 42.80
CA THR A 564 44.35 25.87 42.08
C THR A 564 44.65 27.04 41.15
N TYR A 565 43.63 27.61 40.51
CA TYR A 565 43.75 28.68 39.50
C TYR A 565 42.87 29.88 39.88
N PRO A 566 43.33 30.73 40.82
CA PRO A 566 42.55 31.83 41.37
C PRO A 566 42.09 32.88 40.34
N GLU A 567 42.73 32.96 39.17
CA GLU A 567 42.35 33.86 38.07
C GLU A 567 40.94 33.61 37.52
N TYR A 568 40.37 32.42 37.75
CA TYR A 568 39.00 32.10 37.37
C TYR A 568 37.96 32.52 38.42
N LYS A 569 38.37 32.95 39.63
CA LYS A 569 37.45 33.52 40.61
C LYS A 569 36.88 34.84 40.08
N GLY A 570 35.56 34.99 40.08
CA GLY A 570 34.85 36.12 39.45
C GLY A 570 34.67 35.98 37.93
N ASN A 571 35.56 35.24 37.26
CA ASN A 571 35.61 35.17 35.81
C ASN A 571 34.98 33.91 35.21
N LEU A 572 34.70 32.88 36.03
CA LEU A 572 34.08 31.63 35.59
C LEU A 572 32.82 31.34 36.41
N THR A 573 31.75 30.94 35.72
CA THR A 573 30.54 30.39 36.36
C THR A 573 30.23 29.02 35.78
N MET A 574 29.94 28.07 36.67
CA MET A 574 29.35 26.79 36.35
C MET A 574 27.81 26.91 36.38
N LEU A 575 27.16 26.74 35.24
CA LEU A 575 25.71 26.57 35.15
C LEU A 575 25.38 25.08 35.17
N GLN A 576 24.73 24.62 36.24
CA GLN A 576 24.21 23.27 36.37
C GLN A 576 22.70 23.27 36.16
N ILE A 577 22.25 22.71 35.05
CA ILE A 577 20.84 22.36 34.84
C ILE A 577 20.63 20.96 35.40
N ALA A 578 19.75 20.85 36.39
CA ALA A 578 19.47 19.63 37.12
C ALA A 578 17.96 19.31 37.06
N ALA A 579 17.53 18.65 35.98
CA ALA A 579 16.14 18.29 35.77
C ALA A 579 15.63 17.35 36.89
N PRO A 580 14.56 17.71 37.63
CA PRO A 580 14.01 16.86 38.68
C PRO A 580 13.58 15.48 38.14
N THR A 581 13.89 14.42 38.87
CA THR A 581 13.58 13.04 38.47
C THR A 581 13.31 12.17 39.67
N ARG A 582 12.32 11.26 39.56
CA ARG A 582 12.06 10.20 40.56
C ARG A 582 11.94 10.74 42.00
N GLU A 583 11.39 11.92 42.19
CA GLU A 583 11.39 12.66 43.47
C GLU A 583 10.71 11.91 44.63
N THR A 584 9.90 10.90 44.34
CA THR A 584 9.27 10.07 45.38
C THR A 584 10.19 9.00 45.94
N VAL A 585 11.36 8.77 45.35
CA VAL A 585 12.36 7.77 45.78
C VAL A 585 13.34 8.43 46.74
N GLU A 586 13.51 7.87 47.94
CA GLU A 586 14.23 8.52 49.03
C GLU A 586 15.68 8.87 48.68
N LYS A 587 16.39 7.96 48.00
CA LYS A 587 17.78 8.19 47.57
C LYS A 587 17.93 9.37 46.60
N TYR A 588 16.91 9.67 45.80
CA TYR A 588 16.93 10.83 44.90
C TYR A 588 16.68 12.13 45.67
N LYS A 589 15.82 12.12 46.69
CA LYS A 589 15.60 13.27 47.58
C LYS A 589 16.86 13.61 48.37
N GLU A 590 17.50 12.60 48.97
CA GLU A 590 18.77 12.74 49.69
C GLU A 590 19.83 13.35 48.77
N TYR A 591 19.97 12.82 47.55
CA TYR A 591 20.90 13.35 46.56
C TYR A 591 20.57 14.80 46.15
N ALA A 592 19.30 15.14 45.96
CA ALA A 592 18.86 16.51 45.66
C ALA A 592 19.28 17.52 46.73
N ALA A 593 19.12 17.14 47.99
CA ALA A 593 19.51 17.94 49.13
C ALA A 593 21.05 18.12 49.18
N GLN A 594 21.80 17.04 48.95
CA GLN A 594 23.27 17.10 48.88
C GLN A 594 23.77 18.01 47.75
N VAL A 595 23.21 17.88 46.55
CA VAL A 595 23.56 18.73 45.40
C VAL A 595 23.26 20.20 45.69
N THR A 596 22.09 20.50 46.27
CA THR A 596 21.73 21.87 46.65
C THR A 596 22.70 22.42 47.72
N GLY A 597 22.97 21.64 48.77
CA GLY A 597 23.86 22.04 49.85
C GLY A 597 25.31 22.26 49.39
N GLU A 598 25.84 21.41 48.51
CA GLU A 598 27.20 21.59 47.97
C GLU A 598 27.31 22.82 47.06
N ALA A 599 26.30 23.08 46.22
CA ALA A 599 26.26 24.31 45.42
C ALA A 599 26.25 25.57 46.31
N GLU A 600 25.47 25.57 47.40
CA GLU A 600 25.42 26.66 48.37
C GLU A 600 26.74 26.80 49.14
N ARG A 601 27.36 25.68 49.55
CA ARG A 601 28.66 25.68 50.25
C ARG A 601 29.76 26.31 49.38
N ILE A 602 29.85 25.92 48.11
CA ILE A 602 30.84 26.47 47.16
C ILE A 602 30.56 27.96 46.91
N ASN A 603 29.29 28.32 46.69
CA ASN A 603 28.91 29.73 46.52
C ASN A 603 29.25 30.57 47.76
N LYS A 604 29.10 30.02 48.97
CA LYS A 604 29.50 30.71 50.21
C LYS A 604 31.03 30.84 50.34
N LYS A 605 31.78 29.83 49.89
CA LYS A 605 33.26 29.82 49.97
C LYS A 605 33.90 30.83 49.01
N PHE A 606 33.40 30.95 47.78
CA PHE A 606 34.04 31.75 46.73
C PHE A 606 33.22 32.92 46.22
N GLY A 607 31.89 32.86 46.31
CA GLY A 607 31.00 33.85 45.73
C GLY A 607 31.13 35.24 46.34
N THR A 608 30.77 36.24 45.55
CA THR A 608 30.69 37.64 45.98
C THR A 608 29.24 38.13 45.88
N LYS A 609 29.00 39.43 46.11
CA LYS A 609 27.66 40.01 45.93
C LYS A 609 27.22 39.98 44.46
N GLU A 610 28.15 40.16 43.52
CA GLU A 610 27.85 40.20 42.08
C GLU A 610 28.11 38.88 41.35
N TRP A 611 28.75 37.88 41.97
CA TRP A 611 29.17 36.65 41.30
C TRP A 611 28.89 35.38 42.11
N ARG A 612 28.35 34.37 41.43
CA ARG A 612 28.17 33.02 41.94
C ARG A 612 28.98 32.02 41.10
N PRO A 613 29.90 31.26 41.72
CA PRO A 613 30.65 30.22 41.02
C PRO A 613 29.75 29.10 40.49
N VAL A 614 28.66 28.76 41.19
CA VAL A 614 27.72 27.71 40.78
C VAL A 614 26.30 28.25 40.74
N VAL A 615 25.70 28.28 39.55
CA VAL A 615 24.27 28.53 39.35
C VAL A 615 23.58 27.20 39.13
N LEU A 616 22.69 26.82 40.05
CA LEU A 616 21.98 25.54 40.04
C LEU A 616 20.51 25.76 39.67
N GLU A 617 20.11 25.27 38.51
CA GLU A 617 18.76 25.37 37.97
C GLU A 617 18.03 24.02 38.09
N LYS A 618 17.07 23.92 39.01
CA LYS A 618 16.31 22.68 39.29
C LYS A 618 14.98 22.62 38.53
N ARG A 619 15.01 22.89 37.22
CA ARG A 619 13.83 22.83 36.34
C ARG A 619 14.15 22.09 35.05
N ASN A 620 13.10 21.69 34.33
CA ASN A 620 13.23 21.20 32.96
C ASN A 620 13.45 22.39 32.02
N TYR A 621 14.37 22.23 31.08
CA TYR A 621 14.61 23.15 29.97
C TYR A 621 14.11 22.47 28.69
N SER A 622 13.48 23.24 27.82
CA SER A 622 13.12 22.80 26.47
C SER A 622 14.38 22.57 25.63
N HIS A 623 14.22 21.82 24.52
CA HIS A 623 15.33 21.54 23.61
C HIS A 623 15.94 22.83 23.05
N ASP A 624 15.12 23.81 22.68
CA ASP A 624 15.57 25.09 22.13
C ASP A 624 16.33 25.93 23.17
N GLU A 625 15.86 25.96 24.42
CA GLU A 625 16.60 26.62 25.51
C GLU A 625 17.97 25.95 25.72
N LEU A 626 18.05 24.62 25.66
CA LEU A 626 19.31 23.88 25.80
C LEU A 626 20.26 24.11 24.64
N ILE A 627 19.79 24.12 23.39
CA ILE A 627 20.61 24.43 22.21
C ILE A 627 21.28 25.80 22.38
N ASN A 628 20.52 26.81 22.79
CA ASN A 628 21.05 28.15 23.02
C ASN A 628 22.18 28.13 24.07
N LEU A 629 21.97 27.44 25.20
CA LEU A 629 22.99 27.31 26.25
C LEU A 629 24.21 26.50 25.79
N TYR A 630 24.02 25.45 25.00
CA TYR A 630 25.12 24.70 24.39
C TYR A 630 25.98 25.58 23.48
N GLN A 631 25.38 26.49 22.72
CA GLN A 631 26.11 27.43 21.86
C GLN A 631 26.85 28.53 22.64
N LEU A 632 26.37 28.89 23.84
CA LEU A 632 27.01 29.90 24.71
C LEU A 632 28.14 29.32 25.57
N ALA A 633 28.06 28.05 25.97
CA ALA A 633 29.03 27.43 26.87
C ALA A 633 30.45 27.39 26.27
N ASN A 634 31.47 27.73 27.06
CA ASN A 634 32.86 27.49 26.65
C ASN A 634 33.23 26.03 26.81
N VAL A 635 32.74 25.41 27.89
CA VAL A 635 32.99 24.01 28.21
C VAL A 635 31.68 23.32 28.57
N CYS A 636 31.39 22.17 27.95
CA CYS A 636 30.38 21.24 28.43
C CYS A 636 31.07 20.16 29.26
N LEU A 637 30.66 20.01 30.52
CA LEU A 637 31.29 19.11 31.48
C LEU A 637 30.34 17.95 31.81
N VAL A 638 30.67 16.74 31.36
CA VAL A 638 29.89 15.52 31.56
C VAL A 638 30.66 14.57 32.47
N THR A 639 30.27 14.46 33.74
CA THR A 639 31.03 13.76 34.80
C THR A 639 30.35 12.49 35.29
N SER A 640 29.55 11.83 34.44
CA SER A 640 28.79 10.65 34.85
C SER A 640 29.69 9.54 35.42
N LEU A 641 29.34 9.03 36.59
CA LEU A 641 30.08 7.96 37.29
C LEU A 641 29.95 6.62 36.55
N HIS A 642 28.78 6.37 35.98
CA HIS A 642 28.55 5.30 35.02
C HIS A 642 27.34 5.67 34.17
N ASP A 643 27.45 5.65 32.84
CA ASP A 643 26.34 6.00 31.95
C ASP A 643 26.37 5.12 30.69
N GLY A 644 25.22 4.59 30.30
CA GLY A 644 25.11 3.68 29.16
C GLY A 644 25.59 4.33 27.85
N MET A 645 25.29 5.63 27.66
CA MET A 645 25.76 6.40 26.51
C MET A 645 26.04 7.87 26.89
N ASN A 646 25.07 8.58 27.47
CA ASN A 646 25.05 10.04 27.62
C ASN A 646 24.80 10.81 26.30
N LEU A 647 23.53 11.18 26.06
CA LEU A 647 23.15 11.94 24.86
C LEU A 647 23.42 13.45 24.97
N VAL A 648 23.49 14.01 26.18
CA VAL A 648 23.84 15.43 26.39
C VAL A 648 25.20 15.76 25.77
N ALA A 649 26.18 14.84 25.88
CA ALA A 649 27.46 14.99 25.22
C ALA A 649 27.34 15.11 23.69
N LYS A 650 26.43 14.32 23.08
CA LYS A 650 26.17 14.34 21.63
C LYS A 650 25.35 15.57 21.21
N GLU A 651 24.38 15.99 22.03
CA GLU A 651 23.58 17.21 21.83
C GLU A 651 24.46 18.46 21.85
N PHE A 652 25.37 18.58 22.83
CA PHE A 652 26.34 19.67 22.87
C PHE A 652 27.17 19.71 21.58
N VAL A 653 27.80 18.59 21.19
CA VAL A 653 28.61 18.50 19.97
C VAL A 653 27.80 18.90 18.73
N ALA A 654 26.55 18.41 18.61
CA ALA A 654 25.67 18.72 17.49
C ALA A 654 25.22 20.19 17.46
N ALA A 655 25.05 20.83 18.62
CA ALA A 655 24.64 22.23 18.72
C ALA A 655 25.77 23.23 18.36
N ARG A 656 27.05 22.83 18.44
CA ARG A 656 28.22 23.69 18.11
C ARG A 656 28.45 23.85 16.61
N SER A 657 27.54 24.49 15.88
CA SER A 657 27.68 24.77 14.44
C SER A 657 28.94 25.55 14.08
N ASN A 658 29.34 26.50 14.93
CA ASN A 658 30.60 27.26 14.79
C ASN A 658 31.87 26.46 15.14
N GLU A 659 31.73 25.18 15.48
CA GLU A 659 32.79 24.24 15.83
C GLU A 659 33.70 24.72 16.97
N SER A 660 33.21 25.62 17.84
CA SER A 660 33.97 26.11 19.00
C SER A 660 33.57 25.39 20.29
N GLY A 661 34.24 25.69 21.39
CA GLY A 661 33.94 25.12 22.71
C GLY A 661 34.56 23.73 22.89
N VAL A 662 34.57 23.25 24.13
CA VAL A 662 35.25 22.00 24.51
C VAL A 662 34.30 21.09 25.26
N LEU A 663 34.31 19.80 24.91
CA LEU A 663 33.64 18.75 25.66
C LEU A 663 34.64 18.09 26.60
N VAL A 664 34.38 18.15 27.91
CA VAL A 664 35.06 17.35 28.94
C VAL A 664 34.11 16.21 29.32
N LEU A 665 34.56 14.96 29.17
CA LEU A 665 33.68 13.78 29.19
C LEU A 665 34.25 12.67 30.07
N SER A 666 33.42 12.14 30.96
CA SER A 666 33.76 10.95 31.75
C SER A 666 34.07 9.76 30.85
N GLN A 667 35.17 9.08 31.14
CA GLN A 667 35.53 7.81 30.52
C GLN A 667 34.53 6.68 30.80
N PHE A 668 33.65 6.85 31.80
CA PHE A 668 32.62 5.88 32.18
C PHE A 668 31.25 6.14 31.51
N ALA A 669 31.17 7.12 30.61
CA ALA A 669 30.03 7.30 29.73
C ALA A 669 30.27 6.58 28.39
N GLY A 670 29.27 5.86 27.89
CA GLY A 670 29.38 5.16 26.59
C GLY A 670 29.80 6.06 25.43
N ALA A 671 29.42 7.34 25.44
CA ALA A 671 29.77 8.33 24.41
C ALA A 671 31.28 8.59 24.29
N SER A 672 32.08 8.28 25.32
CA SER A 672 33.56 8.38 25.25
C SER A 672 34.16 7.44 24.20
N ARG A 673 33.41 6.40 23.80
CA ARG A 673 33.82 5.50 22.71
C ARG A 673 33.67 6.16 21.34
N ASP A 674 32.71 7.07 21.19
CA ASP A 674 32.37 7.70 19.91
C ASP A 674 33.00 9.09 19.75
N LEU A 675 33.14 9.84 20.85
CA LEU A 675 33.53 11.25 20.89
C LEU A 675 35.03 11.42 21.20
N LYS A 676 35.89 10.96 20.29
CA LYS A 676 37.36 10.94 20.48
C LYS A 676 38.03 12.31 20.58
N GLY A 677 37.35 13.39 20.18
CA GLY A 677 37.84 14.76 20.33
C GLY A 677 37.73 15.30 21.76
N ALA A 678 36.92 14.68 22.62
CA ALA A 678 36.69 15.13 23.99
C ALA A 678 37.94 15.00 24.87
N ILE A 679 38.04 15.84 25.90
CA ILE A 679 39.01 15.62 26.99
C ILE A 679 38.39 14.61 27.94
N LEU A 680 38.93 13.39 27.95
CA LEU A 680 38.44 12.33 28.83
C LEU A 680 38.95 12.54 30.25
N ILE A 681 38.06 12.31 31.22
CA ILE A 681 38.38 12.37 32.64
C ILE A 681 37.91 11.13 33.39
N ASN A 682 38.61 10.80 34.46
CA ASN A 682 38.07 10.03 35.56
C ASN A 682 37.32 10.96 36.53
N PRO A 683 35.97 10.95 36.59
CA PRO A 683 35.20 11.86 37.44
C PRO A 683 35.46 11.69 38.95
N TYR A 684 36.07 10.58 39.37
CA TYR A 684 36.45 10.40 40.78
C TYR A 684 37.67 11.22 41.18
N SER A 685 38.42 11.77 40.21
CA SER A 685 39.56 12.66 40.45
C SER A 685 39.16 14.12 40.23
N ALA A 686 38.99 14.86 41.33
CA ALA A 686 38.71 16.30 41.27
C ALA A 686 39.89 17.09 40.67
N GLU A 687 41.13 16.65 40.94
CA GLU A 687 42.36 17.23 40.38
C GLU A 687 42.44 17.03 38.86
N GLU A 688 42.12 15.84 38.37
CA GLU A 688 42.08 15.56 36.94
C GLU A 688 40.98 16.36 36.25
N THR A 689 39.79 16.44 36.88
CA THR A 689 38.67 17.26 36.38
C THR A 689 39.06 18.73 36.31
N SER A 690 39.73 19.26 37.33
CA SER A 690 40.26 20.63 37.37
C SER A 690 41.30 20.86 36.26
N SER A 691 42.26 19.95 36.12
CA SER A 691 43.30 20.02 35.08
C SER A 691 42.70 20.00 33.67
N ALA A 692 41.69 19.16 33.44
CA ALA A 692 40.95 19.09 32.18
C ALA A 692 40.16 20.36 31.90
N LEU A 693 39.54 20.97 32.92
CA LEU A 693 38.86 22.26 32.79
C LEU A 693 39.85 23.38 32.45
N TYR A 694 40.99 23.43 33.13
CA TYR A 694 42.04 24.39 32.81
C TYR A 694 42.54 24.24 31.36
N ALA A 695 42.81 23.00 30.93
CA ALA A 695 43.19 22.71 29.55
C ALA A 695 42.09 23.11 28.55
N ALA A 696 40.82 22.87 28.87
CA ALA A 696 39.69 23.27 28.03
C ALA A 696 39.56 24.80 27.89
N LEU A 697 39.72 25.55 28.98
CA LEU A 697 39.60 27.01 29.02
C LEU A 697 40.77 27.72 28.34
N THR A 698 41.95 27.11 28.35
CA THR A 698 43.17 27.63 27.71
C THR A 698 43.41 27.10 26.29
N MET A 699 42.55 26.18 25.82
CA MET A 699 42.67 25.56 24.50
C MET A 699 42.58 26.58 23.37
N SER A 700 43.52 26.52 22.43
CA SER A 700 43.51 27.41 21.26
C SER A 700 42.27 27.18 20.39
N LYS A 701 41.76 28.23 19.75
CA LYS A 701 40.59 28.13 18.85
C LYS A 701 40.79 27.10 17.73
N SER A 702 42.01 26.97 17.21
CA SER A 702 42.34 25.98 16.16
C SER A 702 42.18 24.55 16.65
N GLU A 703 42.60 24.27 17.89
CA GLU A 703 42.47 22.93 18.47
C GLU A 703 41.00 22.62 18.80
N GLN A 704 40.26 23.59 19.36
CA GLN A 704 38.81 23.45 19.60
C GLN A 704 38.07 23.08 18.30
N HIS A 705 38.34 23.83 17.22
CA HIS A 705 37.77 23.59 15.90
C HIS A 705 38.06 22.18 15.38
N HIS A 706 39.31 21.75 15.43
CA HIS A 706 39.71 20.42 14.97
C HIS A 706 38.99 19.30 15.74
N ARG A 707 38.96 19.38 17.08
CA ARG A 707 38.29 18.39 17.94
C ARG A 707 36.78 18.37 17.71
N MET A 708 36.14 19.54 17.69
CA MET A 708 34.69 19.67 17.55
C MET A 708 34.22 19.18 16.17
N LYS A 709 34.92 19.56 15.10
CA LYS A 709 34.62 19.09 13.73
C LYS A 709 34.63 17.58 13.61
N SER A 710 35.65 16.93 14.17
CA SER A 710 35.76 15.47 14.20
C SER A 710 34.60 14.82 14.97
N MET A 711 34.27 15.34 16.15
CA MET A 711 33.14 14.84 16.94
C MET A 711 31.80 15.07 16.24
N ARG A 712 31.59 16.23 15.61
CA ARG A 712 30.38 16.55 14.83
C ARG A 712 30.18 15.58 13.68
N ALA A 713 31.25 15.27 12.94
CA ALA A 713 31.20 14.25 11.88
C ALA A 713 30.78 12.88 12.44
N SER A 714 31.38 12.45 13.56
CA SER A 714 31.01 11.20 14.24
C SER A 714 29.51 11.14 14.59
N VAL A 715 28.97 12.19 15.22
CA VAL A 715 27.53 12.24 15.60
C VAL A 715 26.62 12.32 14.37
N ARG A 716 27.01 13.07 13.33
CA ARG A 716 26.26 13.20 12.08
C ARG A 716 26.17 11.86 11.33
N ASP A 717 27.28 11.15 11.22
CA ASP A 717 27.41 9.94 10.41
C ASP A 717 26.90 8.70 11.17
N TYR A 718 26.92 8.73 12.50
CA TYR A 718 26.34 7.74 13.41
C TYR A 718 25.24 8.37 14.27
N ASN A 719 24.16 8.79 13.60
CA ASN A 719 22.98 9.39 14.24
C ASN A 719 21.89 8.36 14.57
N ILE A 720 20.79 8.83 15.16
CA ILE A 720 19.68 7.95 15.60
C ILE A 720 19.03 7.15 14.48
N TYR A 721 18.97 7.72 13.27
CA TYR A 721 18.37 7.06 12.12
C TYR A 721 19.21 5.87 11.67
N ARG A 722 20.54 6.01 11.68
CA ARG A 722 21.46 4.89 11.42
C ARG A 722 21.31 3.78 12.46
N TRP A 723 21.30 4.15 13.74
CA TRP A 723 21.10 3.20 14.85
C TRP A 723 19.84 2.36 14.64
N SER A 724 18.73 3.00 14.29
CA SER A 724 17.44 2.32 14.05
C SER A 724 17.51 1.41 12.83
N ALA A 725 18.09 1.89 11.72
CA ALA A 725 18.23 1.11 10.50
C ALA A 725 19.06 -0.17 10.74
N GLU A 726 20.20 -0.06 11.45
CA GLU A 726 21.07 -1.21 11.75
C GLU A 726 20.38 -2.24 12.67
N LEU A 727 19.68 -1.76 13.71
CA LEU A 727 18.92 -2.62 14.63
C LEU A 727 17.82 -3.37 13.89
N ILE A 728 17.00 -2.66 13.11
CA ILE A 728 15.87 -3.26 12.38
C ILE A 728 16.34 -4.17 11.26
N LYS A 729 17.41 -3.80 10.53
CA LYS A 729 18.04 -4.66 9.52
C LYS A 729 18.46 -5.98 10.16
N THR A 730 19.20 -5.91 11.26
CA THR A 730 19.68 -7.08 11.99
C THR A 730 18.53 -7.97 12.43
N LEU A 731 17.50 -7.40 13.06
CA LEU A 731 16.33 -8.15 13.52
C LEU A 731 15.58 -8.82 12.35
N SER A 732 15.37 -8.10 11.25
CA SER A 732 14.62 -8.61 10.09
C SER A 732 15.31 -9.75 9.34
N GLN A 733 16.63 -9.88 9.48
CA GLN A 733 17.43 -10.93 8.84
C GLN A 733 17.46 -12.24 9.65
N LEU A 734 17.02 -12.21 10.91
CA LEU A 734 16.88 -13.40 11.75
C LEU A 734 15.67 -14.20 11.28
N LYS A 735 15.87 -15.49 11.03
CA LYS A 735 14.86 -16.44 10.56
C LYS A 735 14.26 -17.20 11.71
#